data_AF-A0A2G7FKJ6-F1
#
_entry.id   AF-A0A2G7FKJ6-F1
#
_cell.length_a   1.000
_cell.length_b   1.000
_cell.length_c   1.000
_cell.angle_alpha   90.00
_cell.angle_beta   90.00
_cell.angle_gamma   90.00
#
_symmetry.space_group_name_H-M   'P 1'
#
loop_
_entity.id
_entity.type
_entity.pdbx_description
1 polymer ?
#
loop_
_entity_poly.entity_id
_entity_poly.type
_entity_poly.pdbx_seq_one_letter_code
_entity_poly.pdbx_strand_id
1 'polypeptide(L)'
;MTIYIASLFLPYTVNFHLNESKDRPLYTGSEPSETGAEASASTVSAAVSLFERQNRDQKLGLTPGATTEHERIFSSDLAKAEQDHSGYPFPDITEDGSLLTESEAHSPAWGSTLSLNQPRPRATIPPSPSILKHQEPFAPATEPSRKKSDKEQKPLYTQRPSGVHHSREPSRKGSFSSAEWTIETAEQGNGGLRNAVRSATDAGQLEDKVWVGTLGMPTDALSKYTKSAIAEKLEDEYDSLTVYVSDGDFDGHYTHFCKTILWPVFHYQIPDNPKSKAYEDHSWVYYVKTNQAFAERIARNWKRGDSIWIQDYHLLLVPAMLRKLLPDAQIGFFLHIAFPSSEVFRCLAPRKELLEGILGANLVGFQTEEYCRHFLQTCSRILCVEATNEGVQLEDRFVNVNKFPIGIDPTSWDKRRKATDVEQWVKTISERYEGKRLIVSRDKIDGVRGIRQKLLSYELFLNTYPEWRDQVVLIQVATSTTEQPELEATISDIAMRINSTFSTLAHQPLVFLKQDLAFPQYLALISVADALMITSLREGMNLTSHEFVYCQDGKYGNKKYGSLILSEFTGSASVFGNHALLVNPWNYRQCAEAIHTALSRNEEERKQVWTQLHSAVLQNSTANWVKSFSETLNRVWNEQSSREIMAVPRLSVSKLEEAYRRSSRRLIIVDYEGTLASWGSPKSIIVTTPQRAITTLTELTEDPRNIVFVMSSRMPEEMERLFRMVAGLGLIAENGCFVREPKTDEWFKLTNKAQTDAWKEAVRQILGYYQERAEGSWIEQRHCSLMLHYGSAEDQAAASRLASECADHINDSCANQGVHAVMMNGALVVEPADTNKASAAAMVWRHCLERSKSDNSGRPDFLMAIGDGRDDEPVFRWANKLENAKGVDYAMTVTLGSRSTEAKATLTQGVTGLRPFLPGETGCILARAVIGYLGGLRANSPAFEEAIKVTPLESHRYSAFLRDEWCIGTVPHGGYTTAVIYRLALTHFAHTHPTLYDAPATPISLQLSFLRRTAAGPAILTVQDMKLGARTSTIHINLCQPSEKKAKKGELEVKVAGYITVSPPTAEVGISSNTGWDLQPAAQPGTGPNGSVNLAALGQTGRDGKWVLLQPPYPKFRRATLQLELYGPDPALGKPKVIDQWSRFRPGGDRKARWTNEAVAFLVDMFPMALGGLDQMASASTPSQELAEKTARFWYPTVTLNIDFKKRLPAQGAEWLYSRIHTKVVRDGRTDLNVVILDEQGDVVALSTQVGLVLSASRNLGQRQTKI
;
A
#
# COMPACT_ATOMS: atom_id res chain seq x y z
N MET A 1 23.99 -3.32 7.46
CA MET A 1 22.60 -3.53 6.99
C MET A 1 21.79 -2.82 8.02
N THR A 2 21.25 -1.66 7.66
CA THR A 2 20.71 -0.75 8.65
C THR A 2 19.25 -1.14 8.93
N ILE A 3 18.87 -1.15 10.21
CA ILE A 3 17.48 -1.37 10.64
C ILE A 3 16.86 -0.01 11.01
N TYR A 4 15.89 0.44 10.22
CA TYR A 4 15.11 1.64 10.50
C TYR A 4 13.99 1.32 11.50
N ILE A 5 14.07 1.88 12.71
CA ILE A 5 13.07 1.68 13.76
C ILE A 5 12.18 2.92 13.82
N ALA A 6 10.99 2.83 13.21
CA ALA A 6 10.02 3.91 13.14
C ALA A 6 9.01 3.85 14.28
N SER A 7 9.03 4.87 15.14
CA SER A 7 8.08 5.09 16.24
C SER A 7 7.62 6.55 16.25
N LEU A 8 6.44 6.83 16.80
CA LEU A 8 5.91 8.21 16.81
C LEU A 8 6.89 9.21 17.45
N PHE A 9 7.50 8.83 18.57
CA PHE A 9 8.49 9.63 19.30
C PHE A 9 9.87 9.00 19.18
N LEU A 10 10.90 9.83 19.01
CA LEU A 10 12.30 9.42 19.10
C LEU A 10 12.68 9.08 20.54
N PRO A 11 13.77 8.32 20.75
CA PRO A 11 14.36 8.11 22.07
C PRO A 11 14.95 9.39 22.68
N TYR A 12 15.21 10.41 21.86
CA TYR A 12 15.84 11.67 22.27
C TYR A 12 14.95 12.87 21.95
N THR A 13 15.08 13.92 22.76
CA THR A 13 14.42 15.22 22.61
C THR A 13 15.43 16.33 22.85
N VAL A 14 14.98 17.60 22.82
CA VAL A 14 15.85 18.77 22.94
C VAL A 14 15.48 19.58 24.18
N ASN A 15 16.48 20.00 24.93
CA ASN A 15 16.36 20.96 26.03
C ASN A 15 16.99 22.30 25.62
N PHE A 16 16.28 23.42 25.81
CA PHE A 16 16.79 24.75 25.48
C PHE A 16 17.29 25.51 26.72
N HIS A 17 18.50 26.04 26.64
CA HIS A 17 19.12 26.87 27.68
C HIS A 17 18.78 28.33 27.42
N LEU A 18 17.72 28.81 28.08
CA LEU A 18 17.30 30.21 27.97
C LEU A 18 18.09 31.06 28.97
N ASN A 19 18.84 32.06 28.49
CA ASN A 19 19.49 33.05 29.36
C ASN A 19 18.44 33.91 30.06
N GLU A 20 18.23 33.70 31.36
CA GLU A 20 17.52 34.67 32.19
C GLU A 20 18.41 35.91 32.38
N SER A 21 18.20 36.95 31.55
CA SER A 21 18.88 38.23 31.73
C SER A 21 18.32 38.95 32.96
N LYS A 22 19.17 39.05 33.99
CA LYS A 22 19.30 40.16 34.96
C LYS A 22 18.47 41.40 34.61
N ASP A 23 17.31 41.56 35.24
CA ASP A 23 16.67 42.85 35.54
C ASP A 23 15.44 42.61 36.44
N ARG A 24 15.65 42.56 37.76
CA ARG A 24 14.60 42.80 38.76
C ARG A 24 15.00 44.05 39.56
N PRO A 25 14.30 45.19 39.43
CA PRO A 25 14.40 46.22 40.45
C PRO A 25 13.61 45.77 41.68
N LEU A 26 14.29 45.78 42.82
CA LEU A 26 13.69 45.70 44.14
C LEU A 26 12.67 46.83 44.30
N TYR A 27 11.42 46.55 44.65
CA TYR A 27 10.56 47.52 45.32
C TYR A 27 9.76 46.88 46.45
N THR A 28 9.95 47.50 47.60
CA THR A 28 9.37 47.29 48.93
C THR A 28 7.87 47.59 48.97
N GLY A 29 7.15 46.89 49.86
CA GLY A 29 5.69 46.93 49.96
C GLY A 29 5.08 48.20 50.55
N SER A 30 3.76 48.28 50.39
CA SER A 30 2.84 49.08 51.21
C SER A 30 1.41 48.56 51.02
N GLU A 31 0.72 48.35 52.14
CA GLU A 31 -0.68 47.92 52.28
C GLU A 31 -1.68 48.90 51.64
N PRO A 32 -2.92 48.47 51.29
CA PRO A 32 -4.03 49.39 51.05
C PRO A 32 -5.13 49.29 52.12
N SER A 33 -5.54 50.48 52.57
CA SER A 33 -6.65 50.79 53.46
C SER A 33 -8.02 50.81 52.76
N GLU A 34 -9.04 50.63 53.59
CA GLU A 34 -10.49 50.55 53.35
C GLU A 34 -11.16 51.76 52.68
N THR A 35 -12.31 51.50 52.04
CA THR A 35 -13.60 52.26 52.01
C THR A 35 -14.41 51.77 50.78
N GLY A 36 -15.71 51.53 50.77
CA GLY A 36 -16.85 51.76 51.67
C GLY A 36 -18.09 52.03 50.80
N ALA A 37 -19.28 51.54 51.21
CA ALA A 37 -20.66 51.75 50.69
C ALA A 37 -21.13 50.81 49.54
N GLU A 38 -21.97 49.80 49.82
CA GLU A 38 -23.45 49.82 50.03
C GLU A 38 -24.24 50.04 48.70
N ALA A 39 -25.30 49.36 48.28
CA ALA A 39 -26.15 48.22 48.67
C ALA A 39 -27.57 48.57 48.16
N SER A 40 -28.17 47.77 47.27
CA SER A 40 -29.64 47.61 47.21
C SER A 40 -30.04 46.42 46.34
N ALA A 41 -30.80 45.51 46.94
CA ALA A 41 -31.17 44.19 46.44
C ALA A 41 -32.59 44.15 45.83
N SER A 42 -32.82 43.23 44.88
CA SER A 42 -34.06 42.44 44.77
C SER A 42 -33.91 41.22 43.84
N THR A 43 -33.79 40.04 44.47
CA THR A 43 -34.43 38.71 44.19
C THR A 43 -35.19 38.52 42.86
N VAL A 44 -35.08 37.42 42.07
CA VAL A 44 -35.22 35.97 42.39
C VAL A 44 -34.61 35.05 41.28
N SER A 45 -33.90 34.00 41.71
CA SER A 45 -33.77 32.61 41.17
C SER A 45 -33.00 32.23 39.88
N ALA A 46 -31.84 31.62 40.14
CA ALA A 46 -31.34 30.30 39.69
C ALA A 46 -30.52 30.13 38.40
N ALA A 47 -29.43 29.38 38.62
CA ALA A 47 -28.60 28.59 37.70
C ALA A 47 -27.32 29.23 37.11
N VAL A 48 -26.22 28.87 37.77
CA VAL A 48 -24.91 28.44 37.20
C VAL A 48 -24.06 29.47 36.45
N SER A 49 -22.88 29.69 37.05
CA SER A 49 -21.55 29.84 36.43
C SER A 49 -20.84 31.06 36.98
N LEU A 50 -19.60 30.85 37.47
CA LEU A 50 -18.46 31.78 37.49
C LEU A 50 -17.63 31.56 38.76
N PHE A 51 -16.58 30.75 38.68
CA PHE A 51 -15.27 31.05 39.28
C PHE A 51 -14.18 30.25 38.57
N GLU A 52 -13.79 30.70 37.37
CA GLU A 52 -12.40 30.62 36.95
C GLU A 52 -11.75 31.96 37.34
N ARG A 53 -11.10 31.97 38.51
CA ARG A 53 -10.17 33.03 38.89
C ARG A 53 -8.76 32.45 38.82
N GLN A 54 -7.93 33.14 38.04
CA GLN A 54 -6.52 32.88 37.81
C GLN A 54 -5.77 32.56 39.12
N ASN A 55 -5.25 31.33 39.24
CA ASN A 55 -4.20 30.99 40.17
C ASN A 55 -2.90 30.78 39.39
N ARG A 56 -2.08 31.85 39.29
CA ARG A 56 -0.63 31.73 39.15
C ARG A 56 -0.08 31.50 40.57
N ASP A 57 -0.04 30.23 40.96
CA ASP A 57 0.73 29.61 42.05
C ASP A 57 0.09 28.25 42.35
N GLN A 58 0.35 27.25 41.50
CA GLN A 58 -0.05 25.87 41.80
C GLN A 58 0.94 25.27 42.81
N LYS A 59 0.67 25.46 44.10
CA LYS A 59 1.00 24.40 45.07
C LYS A 59 0.05 23.23 44.77
N LEU A 60 0.61 22.04 44.56
CA LEU A 60 -0.17 20.80 44.49
C LEU A 60 -1.12 20.74 45.68
N GLY A 61 -2.43 20.72 45.42
CA GLY A 61 -3.44 20.54 46.46
C GLY A 61 -3.32 19.13 47.02
N LEU A 62 -3.16 19.02 48.34
CA LEU A 62 -3.17 17.76 49.07
C LEU A 62 -4.46 16.99 48.78
N THR A 63 -4.35 15.69 48.49
CA THR A 63 -5.50 14.80 48.28
C THR A 63 -6.34 14.76 49.56
N PRO A 64 -7.67 15.00 49.51
CA PRO A 64 -8.51 14.85 50.69
C PRO A 64 -8.49 13.39 51.16
N GLY A 65 -8.02 13.14 52.39
CA GLY A 65 -7.97 11.80 53.00
C GLY A 65 -6.58 11.18 53.15
N ALA A 66 -5.51 11.82 52.68
CA ALA A 66 -4.15 11.43 53.03
C ALA A 66 -3.76 12.04 54.39
N THR A 67 -3.56 11.22 55.42
CA THR A 67 -2.82 11.66 56.59
C THR A 67 -1.38 11.96 56.15
N THR A 68 -0.91 13.13 56.54
CA THR A 68 0.25 13.89 56.04
C THR A 68 1.62 13.22 56.04
N GLU A 69 1.75 11.96 56.48
CA GLU A 69 3.05 11.26 56.56
C GLU A 69 3.25 10.20 55.48
N HIS A 70 2.19 9.58 54.94
CA HIS A 70 2.31 8.54 53.91
C HIS A 70 2.75 9.12 52.57
N GLU A 71 2.16 10.24 52.20
CA GLU A 71 2.58 11.03 51.04
C GLU A 71 4.02 11.54 51.21
N ARG A 72 4.45 12.04 52.39
CA ARG A 72 5.81 12.59 52.60
C ARG A 72 6.98 11.71 52.18
N ILE A 73 6.88 10.39 52.29
CA ILE A 73 7.94 9.46 51.84
C ILE A 73 8.06 9.45 50.31
N PHE A 74 6.95 9.67 49.62
CA PHE A 74 6.86 9.70 48.16
C PHE A 74 6.79 11.14 47.59
N SER A 75 6.57 12.15 48.44
CA SER A 75 6.36 13.57 48.11
C SER A 75 7.59 14.45 48.34
N SER A 76 8.81 13.89 48.32
CA SER A 76 10.01 14.73 48.31
C SER A 76 9.95 15.63 47.08
N ASP A 77 9.76 16.94 47.28
CA ASP A 77 9.82 17.96 46.24
C ASP A 77 11.01 17.65 45.32
N LEU A 78 10.79 17.42 44.02
CA LEU A 78 11.88 17.23 43.06
C LEU A 78 12.94 18.35 43.20
N ALA A 79 12.50 19.56 43.53
CA ALA A 79 13.34 20.72 43.80
C ALA A 79 14.17 20.62 45.10
N LYS A 80 13.73 19.89 46.14
CA LYS A 80 14.55 19.63 47.33
C LYS A 80 15.51 18.47 47.12
N ALA A 81 15.14 17.44 46.36
CA ALA A 81 16.08 16.39 45.97
C ALA A 81 17.24 16.97 45.13
N GLU A 82 16.95 17.99 44.30
CA GLU A 82 17.97 18.75 43.55
C GLU A 82 18.70 19.83 44.39
N GLN A 83 18.10 20.39 45.44
CA GLN A 83 18.77 21.36 46.33
C GLN A 83 19.59 20.72 47.47
N ASP A 84 19.23 19.52 47.92
CA ASP A 84 19.94 18.76 48.96
C ASP A 84 21.18 18.01 48.43
N HIS A 85 21.60 18.29 47.19
CA HIS A 85 22.94 17.95 46.65
C HIS A 85 24.12 18.52 47.47
N SER A 86 23.87 19.28 48.55
CA SER A 86 24.90 19.84 49.43
C SER A 86 25.01 19.20 50.83
N GLY A 87 24.17 18.21 51.18
CA GLY A 87 24.05 17.74 52.57
C GLY A 87 24.28 16.25 52.85
N TYR A 88 24.14 15.37 51.87
CA TYR A 88 24.37 13.92 52.01
C TYR A 88 25.22 13.41 50.84
N PRO A 89 26.18 12.49 51.06
CA PRO A 89 27.11 12.06 50.03
C PRO A 89 26.41 11.05 49.11
N PHE A 90 25.52 11.53 48.24
CA PHE A 90 25.14 10.77 47.06
C PHE A 90 26.14 11.10 45.95
N PRO A 91 26.71 10.09 45.27
CA PRO A 91 27.56 10.33 44.11
C PRO A 91 26.79 11.17 43.08
N ASP A 92 27.45 12.18 42.51
CA ASP A 92 26.91 12.94 41.38
C ASP A 92 26.43 11.97 40.29
N ILE A 93 25.23 12.20 39.75
CA ILE A 93 24.65 11.46 38.62
C ILE A 93 25.33 11.94 37.31
N THR A 94 26.66 11.93 37.30
CA THR A 94 27.49 12.31 36.17
C THR A 94 28.37 11.12 35.85
N GLU A 95 27.83 10.22 35.01
CA GLU A 95 28.52 9.41 33.98
C GLU A 95 27.77 8.10 33.62
N ASP A 96 26.85 7.58 34.45
CA ASP A 96 26.19 6.25 34.23
C ASP A 96 24.64 6.25 34.19
N GLY A 97 23.99 7.42 34.10
CA GLY A 97 22.57 7.62 34.40
C GLY A 97 21.48 7.06 33.47
N SER A 98 21.78 6.33 32.39
CA SER A 98 20.79 5.94 31.35
C SER A 98 20.67 4.43 31.09
N LEU A 99 20.97 3.59 32.08
CA LEU A 99 20.98 2.13 31.88
C LEU A 99 19.58 1.50 31.68
N LEU A 100 18.49 2.15 32.12
CA LEU A 100 17.11 1.65 31.97
C LEU A 100 16.11 2.80 31.84
N THR A 101 15.18 2.70 30.88
CA THR A 101 13.99 3.56 30.83
C THR A 101 12.84 2.77 31.46
N GLU A 102 11.95 3.41 32.21
CA GLU A 102 10.76 2.72 32.72
C GLU A 102 9.89 2.22 31.57
N SER A 103 9.49 0.94 31.60
CA SER A 103 8.68 0.35 30.52
C SER A 103 7.34 1.05 30.34
N GLU A 104 6.77 1.56 31.43
CA GLU A 104 5.56 2.39 31.46
C GLU A 104 5.83 3.80 32.00
N ALA A 105 6.95 4.42 31.60
CA ALA A 105 7.26 5.81 31.93
C ALA A 105 6.07 6.76 31.64
N HIS A 106 5.91 7.78 32.48
CA HIS A 106 4.93 8.84 32.25
C HIS A 106 5.38 9.69 31.08
N SER A 107 4.53 9.72 30.04
CA SER A 107 4.69 10.67 28.95
C SER A 107 3.79 11.84 29.30
N PRO A 108 4.34 13.02 29.61
CA PRO A 108 3.51 14.20 29.86
C PRO A 108 2.68 14.52 28.60
N ALA A 109 1.58 15.26 28.77
CA ALA A 109 0.76 15.69 27.64
C ALA A 109 1.63 16.38 26.58
N TRP A 110 1.29 16.23 25.31
CA TRP A 110 2.15 16.75 24.24
C TRP A 110 2.36 18.27 24.38
N GLY A 111 3.63 18.68 24.53
CA GLY A 111 4.01 20.07 24.79
C GLY A 111 3.89 20.55 26.24
N SER A 112 3.66 19.66 27.21
CA SER A 112 4.00 19.88 28.62
C SER A 112 5.21 19.03 29.01
N THR A 113 6.17 19.64 29.68
CA THR A 113 7.32 18.97 30.30
C THR A 113 7.46 19.52 31.71
N LEU A 114 7.74 18.65 32.68
CA LEU A 114 7.93 19.05 34.08
C LEU A 114 9.38 19.49 34.36
N SER A 115 10.34 18.97 33.58
CA SER A 115 11.79 19.10 33.79
C SER A 115 12.52 19.88 32.68
N LEU A 116 12.09 19.77 31.41
CA LEU A 116 12.79 20.32 30.24
C LEU A 116 12.23 21.68 29.78
N ASN A 117 13.12 22.58 29.37
CA ASN A 117 12.75 23.88 28.81
C ASN A 117 12.40 23.76 27.33
N GLN A 118 11.10 23.62 27.02
CA GLN A 118 10.58 23.40 25.68
C GLN A 118 9.50 24.42 25.26
N PRO A 119 9.31 24.65 23.94
CA PRO A 119 8.24 25.52 23.43
C PRO A 119 6.84 24.92 23.66
N ARG A 120 5.83 25.79 23.83
CA ARG A 120 4.42 25.38 24.01
C ARG A 120 3.68 25.20 22.68
N PRO A 121 2.66 24.31 22.61
CA PRO A 121 1.89 24.08 21.39
C PRO A 121 1.18 25.35 20.89
N ARG A 122 1.08 25.51 19.57
CA ARG A 122 0.33 26.59 18.91
C ARG A 122 -0.88 26.09 18.11
N ALA A 123 -1.29 24.83 18.30
CA ALA A 123 -2.42 24.24 17.59
C ALA A 123 -3.72 25.02 17.88
N THR A 124 -4.49 25.28 16.83
CA THR A 124 -5.83 25.90 16.93
C THR A 124 -6.84 24.87 17.40
N ILE A 125 -7.66 25.21 18.39
CA ILE A 125 -8.71 24.34 18.93
C ILE A 125 -9.72 23.99 17.81
N PRO A 126 -9.96 22.70 17.51
CA PRO A 126 -10.94 22.29 16.50
C PRO A 126 -12.39 22.58 16.95
N PRO A 127 -13.39 22.49 16.04
CA PRO A 127 -14.79 22.64 16.39
C PRO A 127 -15.21 21.68 17.51
N SER A 128 -16.14 22.15 18.35
CA SER A 128 -16.65 21.41 19.51
C SER A 128 -17.17 20.02 19.11
N PRO A 129 -16.81 18.94 19.85
CA PRO A 129 -17.23 17.56 19.54
C PRO A 129 -18.74 17.31 19.67
N SER A 130 -19.51 18.25 20.22
CA SER A 130 -20.96 18.15 20.34
C SER A 130 -21.69 18.70 19.11
N ILE A 131 -22.44 17.83 18.41
CA ILE A 131 -23.35 18.16 17.29
C ILE A 131 -24.41 19.21 17.70
N LEU A 132 -24.75 19.28 18.99
CA LEU A 132 -25.82 20.16 19.50
C LEU A 132 -25.48 21.66 19.43
N LYS A 133 -24.21 22.03 19.21
CA LYS A 133 -23.82 23.45 19.04
C LYS A 133 -23.89 23.95 17.59
N HIS A 134 -24.29 23.12 16.61
CA HIS A 134 -24.42 23.51 15.20
C HIS A 134 -25.83 23.99 14.79
N GLN A 135 -26.69 24.35 15.75
CA GLN A 135 -27.96 25.03 15.47
C GLN A 135 -27.90 26.52 15.82
N GLU A 136 -27.03 27.27 15.14
CA GLU A 136 -27.30 28.70 14.90
C GLU A 136 -27.21 28.98 13.39
N PRO A 137 -28.23 29.62 12.78
CA PRO A 137 -28.33 29.72 11.34
C PRO A 137 -27.35 30.76 10.78
N PHE A 138 -26.36 30.28 10.03
CA PHE A 138 -25.56 31.12 9.13
C PHE A 138 -26.44 31.61 7.96
N ALA A 139 -26.57 32.92 7.83
CA ALA A 139 -27.19 33.57 6.67
C ALA A 139 -26.34 33.32 5.39
N PRO A 140 -26.97 33.21 4.20
CA PRO A 140 -26.28 32.79 2.98
C PRO A 140 -25.38 33.89 2.43
N ALA A 141 -24.09 33.57 2.26
CA ALA A 141 -23.12 34.42 1.57
C ALA A 141 -23.32 34.33 0.06
N THR A 142 -23.85 35.40 -0.52
CA THR A 142 -23.90 35.67 -1.95
C THR A 142 -22.48 35.92 -2.49
N GLU A 143 -22.15 35.31 -3.63
CA GLU A 143 -20.91 35.57 -4.37
C GLU A 143 -20.73 37.06 -4.72
N PRO A 144 -19.49 37.58 -4.73
CA PRO A 144 -19.16 38.73 -5.56
C PRO A 144 -18.20 38.36 -6.69
N SER A 145 -18.73 38.58 -7.88
CA SER A 145 -18.02 38.70 -9.15
C SER A 145 -16.89 39.73 -9.10
N ARG A 146 -15.77 39.39 -9.73
CA ARG A 146 -14.62 40.28 -10.00
C ARG A 146 -14.99 41.34 -11.03
N LYS A 147 -14.92 42.62 -10.66
CA LYS A 147 -14.54 43.71 -11.58
C LYS A 147 -13.48 44.60 -10.92
N LYS A 148 -12.42 44.84 -11.68
CA LYS A 148 -11.31 45.75 -11.38
C LYS A 148 -11.76 47.20 -11.59
N SER A 149 -11.32 48.10 -10.71
CA SER A 149 -10.97 49.47 -11.10
C SER A 149 -9.97 50.06 -10.11
N ASP A 150 -8.89 50.59 -10.68
CA ASP A 150 -7.83 51.34 -10.02
C ASP A 150 -8.35 52.61 -9.33
N LYS A 151 -7.77 52.97 -8.17
CA LYS A 151 -7.03 54.25 -7.98
C LYS A 151 -6.59 54.44 -6.53
N GLU A 152 -5.40 55.04 -6.44
CA GLU A 152 -4.64 55.48 -5.26
C GLU A 152 -5.41 56.47 -4.37
N GLN A 153 -5.20 56.43 -3.04
CA GLN A 153 -4.54 57.51 -2.24
C GLN A 153 -4.88 57.45 -0.73
N LYS A 154 -3.80 57.43 0.08
CA LYS A 154 -3.53 57.98 1.43
C LYS A 154 -4.64 58.05 2.51
N PRO A 155 -4.37 57.59 3.76
CA PRO A 155 -5.19 57.89 4.93
C PRO A 155 -4.66 59.09 5.75
N LEU A 156 -5.56 59.95 6.21
CA LEU A 156 -5.30 61.00 7.22
C LEU A 156 -6.49 61.07 8.20
N TYR A 157 -6.18 60.69 9.46
CA TYR A 157 -6.66 61.17 10.77
C TYR A 157 -8.15 61.49 11.05
N THR A 158 -8.72 60.85 12.10
CA THR A 158 -9.16 61.47 13.39
C THR A 158 -9.75 60.39 14.34
N GLN A 159 -9.04 60.01 15.43
CA GLN A 159 -9.31 60.27 16.88
C GLN A 159 -10.61 59.64 17.47
N ARG A 160 -10.51 58.49 18.18
CA ARG A 160 -10.42 58.24 19.66
C ARG A 160 -11.80 58.06 20.36
N PRO A 161 -11.96 57.25 21.43
CA PRO A 161 -11.05 57.16 22.58
C PRO A 161 -10.67 55.76 23.09
N SER A 162 -9.69 55.82 23.99
CA SER A 162 -8.81 54.80 24.54
C SER A 162 -9.20 54.35 25.95
N GLY A 163 -8.93 53.08 26.25
CA GLY A 163 -8.80 52.46 27.59
C GLY A 163 -8.98 50.94 27.43
N VAL A 164 -8.12 50.02 27.88
CA VAL A 164 -6.98 50.03 28.80
C VAL A 164 -5.97 48.98 28.29
N HIS A 165 -4.68 49.32 28.36
CA HIS A 165 -3.56 48.45 28.02
C HIS A 165 -3.48 47.22 28.94
N HIS A 166 -3.63 46.02 28.37
CA HIS A 166 -2.85 44.88 28.83
C HIS A 166 -1.58 44.79 27.96
N SER A 167 -0.46 44.93 28.64
CA SER A 167 0.90 44.79 28.14
C SER A 167 1.07 43.51 27.31
N ARG A 168 1.48 43.68 26.04
CA ARG A 168 2.06 42.62 25.23
C ARG A 168 3.27 42.05 25.98
N GLU A 169 3.22 40.77 26.36
CA GLU A 169 4.44 40.00 26.61
C GLU A 169 5.34 40.09 25.35
N PRO A 170 6.65 40.34 25.49
CA PRO A 170 7.56 40.32 24.36
C PRO A 170 7.55 38.93 23.71
N SER A 171 7.63 38.88 22.38
CA SER A 171 7.52 37.64 21.62
C SER A 171 8.61 36.62 22.01
N ARG A 172 8.24 35.56 22.76
CA ARG A 172 9.08 34.36 23.01
C ARG A 172 9.60 33.66 21.74
N LYS A 173 9.08 34.03 20.56
CA LYS A 173 9.45 33.49 19.23
C LYS A 173 10.94 33.73 18.89
N GLY A 174 11.55 34.80 19.38
CA GLY A 174 12.98 35.08 19.21
C GLY A 174 13.89 34.29 20.16
N SER A 175 13.37 33.89 21.33
CA SER A 175 14.15 33.28 22.41
C SER A 175 14.63 31.86 22.06
N PHE A 176 13.72 30.98 21.64
CA PHE A 176 14.06 29.59 21.32
C PHE A 176 14.82 29.39 19.99
N SER A 177 14.75 30.36 19.07
CA SER A 177 15.48 30.27 17.79
C SER A 177 16.97 30.65 17.94
N SER A 178 17.33 31.34 19.02
CA SER A 178 18.70 31.82 19.31
C SER A 178 19.30 31.22 20.59
N ALA A 179 18.54 30.43 21.34
CA ALA A 179 19.00 29.75 22.55
C ALA A 179 19.93 28.57 22.21
N GLU A 180 20.91 28.34 23.08
CA GLU A 180 21.70 27.11 23.07
C GLU A 180 20.81 25.93 23.48
N TRP A 181 21.15 24.74 23.00
CA TRP A 181 20.34 23.54 23.24
C TRP A 181 21.19 22.28 23.36
N THR A 182 20.73 21.34 24.18
CA THR A 182 21.32 20.00 24.35
C THR A 182 20.31 18.92 23.97
N ILE A 183 20.81 17.75 23.59
CA ILE A 183 19.99 16.57 23.30
C ILE A 183 19.92 15.75 24.57
N GLU A 184 18.70 15.46 25.01
CA GLU A 184 18.40 14.72 26.23
C GLU A 184 17.56 13.48 25.90
N THR A 185 17.54 12.49 26.79
CA THR A 185 16.62 11.35 26.64
C THR A 185 15.17 11.82 26.78
N ALA A 186 14.32 11.44 25.83
CA ALA A 186 12.92 11.85 25.83
C ALA A 186 12.11 11.14 26.93
N GLU A 187 11.31 11.88 27.68
CA GLU A 187 10.35 11.30 28.65
C GLU A 187 9.18 10.59 27.93
N GLN A 188 8.77 11.12 26.78
CA GLN A 188 7.67 10.57 25.99
C GLN A 188 8.11 9.41 25.10
N GLY A 189 7.34 8.33 25.00
CA GLY A 189 7.60 7.21 24.08
C GLY A 189 7.32 5.83 24.67
N ASN A 190 7.63 4.78 23.91
CA ASN A 190 7.49 3.40 24.36
C ASN A 190 8.80 2.95 25.05
N GLY A 191 8.82 3.00 26.39
CA GLY A 191 9.98 2.61 27.20
C GLY A 191 10.36 1.13 27.03
N GLY A 192 9.37 0.23 26.92
CA GLY A 192 9.60 -1.19 26.65
C GLY A 192 10.33 -1.44 25.33
N LEU A 193 9.93 -0.75 24.26
CA LEU A 193 10.61 -0.83 22.95
C LEU A 193 12.05 -0.29 23.03
N ARG A 194 12.26 0.84 23.70
CA ARG A 194 13.61 1.42 23.87
C ARG A 194 14.55 0.46 24.61
N ASN A 195 14.06 -0.11 25.71
CA ASN A 195 14.79 -1.13 26.45
C ASN A 195 15.10 -2.34 25.57
N ALA A 196 14.16 -2.76 24.72
CA ALA A 196 14.37 -3.90 23.84
C ALA A 196 15.46 -3.67 22.79
N VAL A 197 15.43 -2.50 22.16
CA VAL A 197 16.43 -2.11 21.16
C VAL A 197 17.81 -1.92 21.81
N ARG A 198 17.89 -1.33 23.01
CA ARG A 198 19.16 -1.21 23.75
C ARG A 198 19.70 -2.57 24.14
N SER A 199 18.89 -3.43 24.78
CA SER A 199 19.30 -4.78 25.20
C SER A 199 19.83 -5.61 24.03
N ALA A 200 19.18 -5.53 22.86
CA ALA A 200 19.66 -6.19 21.65
C ALA A 200 20.94 -5.58 21.07
N THR A 201 21.13 -4.27 21.20
CA THR A 201 22.40 -3.61 20.81
C THR A 201 23.54 -4.08 21.72
N ASP A 202 23.31 -4.09 23.04
CA ASP A 202 24.30 -4.51 24.03
C ASP A 202 24.66 -6.00 23.87
N ALA A 203 23.70 -6.83 23.45
CA ALA A 203 23.90 -8.24 23.13
C ALA A 203 24.56 -8.50 21.76
N GLY A 204 24.87 -7.47 20.98
CA GLY A 204 25.45 -7.58 19.63
C GLY A 204 24.49 -8.15 18.59
N GLN A 205 23.18 -8.14 18.84
CA GLN A 205 22.15 -8.63 17.91
C GLN A 205 21.71 -7.55 16.92
N LEU A 206 21.97 -6.28 17.24
CA LEU A 206 21.48 -5.11 16.50
C LEU A 206 22.62 -4.08 16.38
N GLU A 207 23.52 -4.30 15.42
CA GLU A 207 24.76 -3.51 15.26
C GLU A 207 24.53 -2.16 14.55
N ASP A 208 23.67 -2.12 13.53
CA ASP A 208 23.48 -0.99 12.62
C ASP A 208 21.98 -0.61 12.61
N LYS A 209 21.63 0.44 13.36
CA LYS A 209 20.24 0.86 13.59
C LYS A 209 20.07 2.35 13.43
N VAL A 210 18.90 2.77 12.95
CA VAL A 210 18.53 4.18 12.87
C VAL A 210 17.10 4.35 13.37
N TRP A 211 16.90 5.22 14.35
CA TRP A 211 15.56 5.58 14.83
C TRP A 211 14.91 6.61 13.91
N VAL A 212 13.60 6.51 13.70
CA VAL A 212 12.83 7.49 12.93
C VAL A 212 11.61 7.91 13.71
N GLY A 213 11.46 9.21 13.98
CA GLY A 213 10.39 9.70 14.83
C GLY A 213 10.32 11.22 14.97
N THR A 214 9.35 11.69 15.73
CA THR A 214 9.22 13.12 16.12
C THR A 214 9.97 13.40 17.43
N LEU A 215 10.26 14.67 17.70
CA LEU A 215 11.00 15.09 18.91
C LEU A 215 10.16 15.08 20.20
N GLY A 216 8.85 14.78 20.13
CA GLY A 216 7.96 14.86 21.30
C GLY A 216 7.66 16.28 21.81
N MET A 217 8.19 17.30 21.14
CA MET A 217 7.96 18.70 21.47
C MET A 217 7.39 19.49 20.29
N PRO A 218 6.62 20.56 20.54
CA PRO A 218 6.19 21.50 19.51
C PRO A 218 7.38 22.07 18.73
N THR A 219 7.30 22.11 17.41
CA THR A 219 8.41 22.55 16.56
C THR A 219 8.13 23.83 15.78
N ASP A 220 6.89 24.32 15.70
CA ASP A 220 6.57 25.54 14.94
C ASP A 220 7.11 26.83 15.59
N ALA A 221 7.58 26.75 16.83
CA ALA A 221 8.34 27.82 17.46
C ALA A 221 9.78 27.96 16.92
N LEU A 222 10.32 26.92 16.28
CA LEU A 222 11.72 26.84 15.85
C LEU A 222 11.92 27.37 14.43
N SER A 223 13.07 28.03 14.21
CA SER A 223 13.48 28.46 12.87
C SER A 223 13.88 27.27 11.98
N LYS A 224 13.83 27.43 10.66
CA LYS A 224 14.27 26.37 9.72
C LYS A 224 15.74 25.99 9.89
N TYR A 225 16.59 26.95 10.25
CA TYR A 225 18.00 26.73 10.51
C TYR A 225 18.18 25.85 11.76
N THR A 226 17.52 26.20 12.87
CA THR A 226 17.57 25.43 14.12
C THR A 226 17.05 24.00 13.93
N LYS A 227 15.94 23.82 13.18
CA LYS A 227 15.43 22.47 12.84
C LYS A 227 16.46 21.66 12.06
N SER A 228 17.17 22.27 11.11
CA SER A 228 18.17 21.57 10.32
C SER A 228 19.40 21.18 11.16
N ALA A 229 19.87 22.08 12.01
CA ALA A 229 20.99 21.82 12.92
C ALA A 229 20.68 20.71 13.95
N ILE A 230 19.45 20.69 14.50
CA ILE A 230 18.99 19.62 15.38
C ILE A 230 18.92 18.28 14.63
N ALA A 231 18.42 18.28 13.39
CA ALA A 231 18.33 17.09 12.57
C ALA A 231 19.69 16.50 12.21
N GLU A 232 20.65 17.36 11.83
CA GLU A 232 22.03 16.96 11.51
C GLU A 232 22.72 16.37 12.75
N LYS A 233 22.61 17.03 13.91
CA LYS A 233 23.19 16.51 15.15
C LYS A 233 22.59 15.16 15.58
N LEU A 234 21.28 14.98 15.43
CA LEU A 234 20.63 13.71 15.75
C LEU A 234 20.98 12.59 14.77
N GLU A 235 21.19 12.93 13.49
CA GLU A 235 21.59 11.97 12.45
C GLU A 235 23.05 11.54 12.63
N ASP A 236 23.95 12.47 12.98
CA ASP A 236 25.40 12.23 13.09
C ASP A 236 25.84 11.65 14.45
N GLU A 237 25.24 12.09 15.57
CA GLU A 237 25.69 11.71 16.93
C GLU A 237 24.78 10.69 17.63
N TYR A 238 23.53 10.50 17.18
CA TYR A 238 22.50 9.72 17.90
C TYR A 238 21.76 8.69 17.03
N ASP A 239 22.24 8.43 15.80
CA ASP A 239 21.61 7.51 14.84
C ASP A 239 20.09 7.71 14.70
N SER A 240 19.63 8.96 14.66
CA SER A 240 18.21 9.32 14.79
C SER A 240 17.76 10.31 13.70
N LEU A 241 16.82 9.87 12.87
CA LEU A 241 16.18 10.69 11.84
C LEU A 241 14.92 11.37 12.39
N THR A 242 14.96 12.69 12.44
CA THR A 242 13.80 13.50 12.82
C THR A 242 12.77 13.61 11.69
N VAL A 243 11.50 13.50 12.06
CA VAL A 243 10.35 13.81 11.21
C VAL A 243 9.70 15.09 11.73
N TYR A 244 9.73 16.14 10.91
CA TYR A 244 9.06 17.41 11.22
C TYR A 244 7.67 17.45 10.57
N VAL A 245 6.66 17.64 11.41
CA VAL A 245 5.28 17.96 11.03
C VAL A 245 4.87 19.28 11.69
N SER A 246 3.82 19.93 11.18
CA SER A 246 3.29 21.13 11.84
C SER A 246 2.66 20.76 13.18
N ASP A 247 2.66 21.70 14.13
CA ASP A 247 2.12 21.47 15.47
C ASP A 247 0.61 21.14 15.39
N GLY A 248 -0.11 21.78 14.45
CA GLY A 248 -1.53 21.50 14.20
C GLY A 248 -1.78 20.12 13.57
N ASP A 249 -0.93 19.68 12.62
CA ASP A 249 -1.08 18.34 12.04
C ASP A 249 -0.74 17.24 13.06
N PHE A 250 0.24 17.47 13.94
CA PHE A 250 0.60 16.51 15.00
C PHE A 250 -0.51 16.39 16.04
N ASP A 251 -1.05 17.50 16.55
CA ASP A 251 -2.16 17.48 17.52
C ASP A 251 -3.40 16.79 16.95
N GLY A 252 -3.74 17.08 15.68
CA GLY A 252 -4.81 16.42 14.95
C GLY A 252 -4.59 14.91 14.78
N HIS A 253 -3.37 14.47 14.55
CA HIS A 253 -3.02 13.05 14.48
C HIS A 253 -3.06 12.39 15.87
N TYR A 254 -2.33 12.92 16.85
CA TYR A 254 -2.06 12.25 18.11
C TYR A 254 -3.23 12.39 19.10
N THR A 255 -3.61 13.61 19.43
CA THR A 255 -4.65 13.89 20.45
C THR A 255 -6.03 13.52 19.93
N HIS A 256 -6.35 13.85 18.67
CA HIS A 256 -7.71 13.73 18.14
C HIS A 256 -7.99 12.39 17.45
N PHE A 257 -7.09 11.88 16.60
CA PHE A 257 -7.34 10.59 15.95
C PHE A 257 -6.83 9.42 16.79
N CYS A 258 -5.56 9.45 17.21
CA CYS A 258 -4.94 8.33 17.92
C CYS A 258 -5.53 8.13 19.33
N LYS A 259 -5.54 9.16 20.19
CA LYS A 259 -5.98 9.03 21.59
C LYS A 259 -7.49 9.04 21.78
N THR A 260 -8.22 9.75 20.92
CA THR A 260 -9.68 9.87 21.03
C THR A 260 -10.45 8.81 20.24
N ILE A 261 -9.91 8.27 19.14
CA ILE A 261 -10.63 7.30 18.27
C ILE A 261 -9.97 5.92 18.32
N LEU A 262 -8.71 5.80 17.91
CA LEU A 262 -8.05 4.49 17.83
C LEU A 262 -7.86 3.84 19.21
N TRP A 263 -7.35 4.60 20.19
CA TRP A 263 -7.05 4.06 21.52
C TRP A 263 -8.28 3.48 22.21
N PRO A 264 -9.43 4.17 22.34
CA PRO A 264 -10.62 3.59 22.96
C PRO A 264 -11.15 2.37 22.20
N VAL A 265 -11.22 2.44 20.87
CA VAL A 265 -11.76 1.34 20.04
C VAL A 265 -10.89 0.08 20.14
N PHE A 266 -9.57 0.21 20.08
CA PHE A 266 -8.66 -0.93 20.21
C PHE A 266 -8.72 -1.58 21.61
N HIS A 267 -9.16 -0.81 22.62
CA HIS A 267 -9.37 -1.27 24.00
C HIS A 267 -10.84 -1.53 24.34
N TYR A 268 -11.71 -1.72 23.34
CA TYR A 268 -13.14 -2.10 23.50
C TYR A 268 -13.99 -1.05 24.24
N GLN A 269 -13.53 0.20 24.24
CA GLN A 269 -14.29 1.35 24.71
C GLN A 269 -14.89 2.08 23.53
N ILE A 270 -16.09 1.66 23.12
CA ILE A 270 -16.85 2.35 22.08
C ILE A 270 -17.48 3.59 22.74
N PRO A 271 -17.16 4.82 22.29
CA PRO A 271 -17.73 6.02 22.89
C PRO A 271 -19.26 6.05 22.73
N ASP A 272 -20.01 6.18 23.83
CA ASP A 272 -21.49 6.25 23.83
C ASP A 272 -22.04 7.46 23.05
N ASN A 273 -21.26 8.54 22.99
CA ASN A 273 -21.46 9.64 22.06
C ASN A 273 -20.45 9.47 20.93
N PRO A 274 -20.85 9.03 19.72
CA PRO A 274 -19.97 9.15 18.57
C PRO A 274 -19.67 10.64 18.41
N LYS A 275 -18.46 11.08 18.80
CA LYS A 275 -17.91 12.35 18.32
C LYS A 275 -18.17 12.32 16.81
N SER A 276 -18.89 13.31 16.31
CA SER A 276 -19.58 13.23 15.01
C SER A 276 -18.69 12.62 13.93
N LYS A 277 -19.26 11.88 12.96
CA LYS A 277 -18.50 11.44 11.78
C LYS A 277 -17.66 12.58 11.17
N ALA A 278 -18.14 13.82 11.25
CA ALA A 278 -17.40 15.01 10.83
C ALA A 278 -16.10 15.27 11.64
N TYR A 279 -16.06 14.93 12.93
CA TYR A 279 -14.85 14.98 13.75
C TYR A 279 -13.84 13.89 13.36
N GLU A 280 -14.30 12.67 13.07
CA GLU A 280 -13.46 11.59 12.55
C GLU A 280 -12.91 11.92 11.16
N ASP A 281 -13.76 12.36 10.24
CA ASP A 281 -13.39 12.74 8.87
C ASP A 281 -12.38 13.91 8.87
N HIS A 282 -12.55 14.89 9.77
CA HIS A 282 -11.61 16.01 9.93
C HIS A 282 -10.26 15.55 10.51
N SER A 283 -10.26 14.69 11.53
CA SER A 283 -9.03 14.22 12.19
C SER A 283 -8.23 13.21 11.34
N TRP A 284 -8.90 12.41 10.49
CA TRP A 284 -8.29 11.45 9.58
C TRP A 284 -7.26 12.08 8.62
N VAL A 285 -7.54 13.28 8.10
CA VAL A 285 -6.63 13.98 7.18
C VAL A 285 -5.27 14.23 7.81
N TYR A 286 -5.25 14.59 9.09
CA TYR A 286 -4.01 14.80 9.85
C TYR A 286 -3.30 13.48 10.13
N TYR A 287 -4.07 12.42 10.40
CA TYR A 287 -3.51 11.08 10.57
C TYR A 287 -2.74 10.63 9.32
N VAL A 288 -3.35 10.79 8.14
CA VAL A 288 -2.73 10.47 6.84
C VAL A 288 -1.50 11.32 6.56
N LYS A 289 -1.56 12.65 6.80
CA LYS A 289 -0.42 13.56 6.56
C LYS A 289 0.81 13.19 7.39
N THR A 290 0.61 12.90 8.68
CA THR A 290 1.72 12.52 9.56
C THR A 290 2.32 11.18 9.14
N ASN A 291 1.49 10.16 8.84
CA ASN A 291 1.97 8.88 8.31
C ASN A 291 2.74 9.05 6.98
N GLN A 292 2.27 9.93 6.09
CA GLN A 292 2.94 10.25 4.83
C GLN A 292 4.31 10.89 5.05
N ALA A 293 4.45 11.80 6.03
CA ALA A 293 5.73 12.40 6.37
C ALA A 293 6.76 11.38 6.88
N PHE A 294 6.31 10.41 7.68
CA PHE A 294 7.14 9.27 8.10
C PHE A 294 7.59 8.43 6.91
N ALA A 295 6.66 8.00 6.05
CA ALA A 295 6.97 7.18 4.88
C ALA A 295 7.95 7.89 3.93
N GLU A 296 7.79 9.19 3.70
CA GLU A 296 8.71 9.98 2.86
C GLU A 296 10.10 10.13 3.48
N ARG A 297 10.21 10.34 4.80
CA ARG A 297 11.52 10.47 5.46
C ARG A 297 12.28 9.16 5.40
N ILE A 298 11.62 8.03 5.68
CA ILE A 298 12.25 6.70 5.58
C ILE A 298 12.65 6.42 4.13
N ALA A 299 11.77 6.67 3.15
CA ALA A 299 12.05 6.38 1.75
C ALA A 299 13.21 7.19 1.14
N ARG A 300 13.49 8.39 1.66
CA ARG A 300 14.64 9.20 1.20
C ARG A 300 15.99 8.68 1.70
N ASN A 301 16.00 8.02 2.85
CA ASN A 301 17.22 7.56 3.50
C ASN A 301 17.50 6.06 3.28
N TRP A 302 16.46 5.26 3.01
CA TRP A 302 16.55 3.81 2.84
C TRP A 302 17.44 3.39 1.66
N LYS A 303 18.27 2.36 1.86
CA LYS A 303 19.06 1.71 0.81
C LYS A 303 18.64 0.25 0.66
N ARG A 304 18.89 -0.30 -0.53
CA ARG A 304 18.56 -1.71 -0.81
C ARG A 304 19.34 -2.62 0.12
N GLY A 305 18.61 -3.50 0.81
CA GLY A 305 19.17 -4.40 1.82
C GLY A 305 18.82 -3.98 3.24
N ASP A 306 18.38 -2.75 3.48
CA ASP A 306 17.98 -2.29 4.81
C ASP A 306 16.58 -2.80 5.20
N SER A 307 16.37 -3.04 6.50
CA SER A 307 15.08 -3.44 7.08
C SER A 307 14.36 -2.24 7.67
N ILE A 308 13.03 -2.25 7.63
CA ILE A 308 12.18 -1.21 8.21
C ILE A 308 11.22 -1.83 9.21
N TRP A 309 11.28 -1.39 10.46
CA TRP A 309 10.39 -1.79 11.55
C TRP A 309 9.47 -0.64 11.92
N ILE A 310 8.17 -0.86 11.81
CA ILE A 310 7.15 0.15 12.09
C ILE A 310 6.40 -0.26 13.35
N GLN A 311 6.33 0.65 14.31
CA GLN A 311 5.87 0.36 15.65
C GLN A 311 4.57 1.11 15.95
N ASP A 312 3.57 0.34 16.38
CA ASP A 312 2.33 0.76 17.03
C ASP A 312 1.25 1.45 16.17
N TYR A 313 0.08 1.66 16.78
CA TYR A 313 -1.15 2.17 16.15
C TYR A 313 -1.07 3.61 15.60
N HIS A 314 -0.01 4.34 15.91
CA HIS A 314 0.21 5.68 15.38
C HIS A 314 0.58 5.68 13.89
N LEU A 315 1.14 4.57 13.41
CA LEU A 315 1.78 4.45 12.09
C LEU A 315 1.17 3.33 11.22
N LEU A 316 -0.13 3.03 11.39
CA LEU A 316 -0.79 1.91 10.71
C LEU A 316 -0.75 2.02 9.17
N LEU A 317 -0.64 3.23 8.61
CA LEU A 317 -0.64 3.45 7.16
C LEU A 317 0.75 3.42 6.53
N VAL A 318 1.80 3.60 7.35
CA VAL A 318 3.19 3.66 6.87
C VAL A 318 3.61 2.42 6.09
N PRO A 319 3.27 1.16 6.47
CA PRO A 319 3.74 -0.01 5.73
C PRO A 319 3.26 0.01 4.26
N ALA A 320 1.99 0.32 4.00
CA ALA A 320 1.47 0.38 2.63
C ALA A 320 2.00 1.59 1.86
N MET A 321 2.17 2.74 2.52
CA MET A 321 2.78 3.92 1.90
C MET A 321 4.23 3.65 1.49
N LEU A 322 5.01 2.97 2.35
CA LEU A 322 6.37 2.55 2.03
C LEU A 322 6.41 1.50 0.95
N ARG A 323 5.54 0.48 0.96
CA ARG A 323 5.48 -0.52 -0.11
C ARG A 323 5.24 0.11 -1.49
N LYS A 324 4.42 1.16 -1.56
CA LYS A 324 4.17 1.92 -2.80
C LYS A 324 5.40 2.70 -3.28
N LEU A 325 6.24 3.20 -2.37
CA LEU A 325 7.46 3.95 -2.69
C LEU A 325 8.67 3.04 -2.92
N LEU A 326 8.73 1.94 -2.17
CA LEU A 326 9.80 0.96 -2.07
C LEU A 326 9.21 -0.47 -2.17
N PRO A 327 8.93 -0.96 -3.40
CA PRO A 327 8.37 -2.30 -3.59
C PRO A 327 9.25 -3.40 -3.00
N ASP A 328 10.57 -3.24 -3.08
CA ASP A 328 11.58 -4.22 -2.65
C ASP A 328 12.03 -4.05 -1.19
N ALA A 329 11.32 -3.28 -0.35
CA ALA A 329 11.72 -3.06 1.04
C ALA A 329 11.28 -4.20 1.96
N GLN A 330 12.17 -4.62 2.87
CA GLN A 330 11.82 -5.53 3.95
C GLN A 330 11.13 -4.74 5.07
N ILE A 331 9.83 -4.96 5.26
CA ILE A 331 8.98 -4.18 6.18
C ILE A 331 8.38 -5.12 7.22
N GLY A 332 8.69 -4.89 8.49
CA GLY A 332 8.01 -5.48 9.64
C GLY A 332 7.13 -4.44 10.33
N PHE A 333 5.91 -4.84 10.71
CA PHE A 333 5.02 -4.01 11.54
C PHE A 333 4.74 -4.75 12.84
N PHE A 334 4.78 -4.07 13.99
CA PHE A 334 4.43 -4.64 15.28
C PHE A 334 3.48 -3.74 16.05
N LEU A 335 2.37 -4.31 16.54
CA LEU A 335 1.36 -3.60 17.33
C LEU A 335 1.55 -3.91 18.82
N HIS A 336 1.84 -2.87 19.62
CA HIS A 336 2.08 -3.02 21.05
C HIS A 336 0.80 -3.08 21.88
N ILE A 337 -0.26 -2.41 21.43
CA ILE A 337 -1.58 -2.41 22.07
C ILE A 337 -2.41 -3.65 21.69
N ALA A 338 -3.59 -3.79 22.29
CA ALA A 338 -4.53 -4.86 21.93
C ALA A 338 -5.07 -4.66 20.50
N PHE A 339 -5.47 -5.75 19.83
CA PHE A 339 -6.22 -5.68 18.57
C PHE A 339 -7.68 -6.13 18.79
N PRO A 340 -8.67 -5.30 18.40
CA PRO A 340 -10.07 -5.59 18.68
C PRO A 340 -10.65 -6.64 17.74
N SER A 341 -11.76 -7.26 18.16
CA SER A 341 -12.51 -8.18 17.31
C SER A 341 -13.07 -7.45 16.09
N SER A 342 -13.41 -8.21 15.05
CA SER A 342 -13.98 -7.65 13.81
C SER A 342 -15.25 -6.83 14.05
N GLU A 343 -16.04 -7.14 15.09
CA GLU A 343 -17.25 -6.37 15.43
C GLU A 343 -16.95 -4.96 15.90
N VAL A 344 -15.99 -4.84 16.81
CA VAL A 344 -15.55 -3.54 17.35
C VAL A 344 -14.74 -2.77 16.31
N PHE A 345 -13.87 -3.44 15.55
CA PHE A 345 -13.09 -2.79 14.50
C PHE A 345 -13.97 -2.20 13.39
N ARG A 346 -15.13 -2.81 13.09
CA ARG A 346 -16.10 -2.27 12.12
C ARG A 346 -16.68 -0.91 12.52
N CYS A 347 -16.62 -0.51 13.79
CA CYS A 347 -17.05 0.81 14.24
C CYS A 347 -16.18 1.94 13.68
N LEU A 348 -14.95 1.67 13.24
CA LEU A 348 -14.08 2.65 12.60
C LEU A 348 -14.57 2.96 11.18
N ALA A 349 -14.65 4.24 10.82
CA ALA A 349 -15.00 4.63 9.45
C ALA A 349 -13.90 4.27 8.44
N PRO A 350 -12.59 4.59 8.66
CA PRO A 350 -11.50 4.27 7.73
C PRO A 350 -10.94 2.84 7.92
N ARG A 351 -11.79 1.88 8.29
CA ARG A 351 -11.40 0.51 8.63
C ARG A 351 -10.68 -0.23 7.50
N LYS A 352 -11.04 0.03 6.24
CA LYS A 352 -10.41 -0.64 5.08
C LYS A 352 -8.99 -0.11 4.90
N GLU A 353 -8.83 1.20 4.92
CA GLU A 353 -7.57 1.90 4.75
C GLU A 353 -6.56 1.55 5.84
N LEU A 354 -7.02 1.38 7.09
CA LEU A 354 -6.18 0.95 8.20
C LEU A 354 -5.66 -0.49 8.01
N LEU A 355 -6.51 -1.43 7.59
CA LEU A 355 -6.10 -2.81 7.34
C LEU A 355 -5.17 -2.92 6.14
N GLU A 356 -5.51 -2.27 5.02
CA GLU A 356 -4.65 -2.19 3.83
C GLU A 356 -3.29 -1.55 4.17
N GLY A 357 -3.30 -0.54 5.06
CA GLY A 357 -2.12 0.08 5.65
C GLY A 357 -1.17 -0.94 6.28
N ILE A 358 -1.69 -1.75 7.21
CA ILE A 358 -0.93 -2.78 7.93
C ILE A 358 -0.44 -3.87 6.98
N LEU A 359 -1.31 -4.31 6.05
CA LEU A 359 -1.00 -5.33 5.04
C LEU A 359 0.09 -4.90 4.05
N GLY A 360 0.57 -3.66 4.11
CA GLY A 360 1.79 -3.22 3.45
C GLY A 360 3.08 -3.93 3.91
N ALA A 361 3.09 -4.46 5.13
CA ALA A 361 4.23 -5.17 5.71
C ALA A 361 4.42 -6.58 5.11
N ASN A 362 5.63 -7.15 5.28
CA ASN A 362 5.90 -8.57 5.02
C ASN A 362 5.50 -9.43 6.23
N LEU A 363 5.80 -8.92 7.43
CA LEU A 363 5.47 -9.54 8.71
C LEU A 363 4.68 -8.56 9.57
N VAL A 364 3.53 -9.01 10.08
CA VAL A 364 2.71 -8.31 11.06
C VAL A 364 2.81 -9.06 12.39
N GLY A 365 3.27 -8.37 13.43
CA GLY A 365 3.46 -8.92 14.76
C GLY A 365 2.47 -8.37 15.78
N PHE A 366 1.96 -9.25 16.65
CA PHE A 366 1.09 -8.89 17.77
C PHE A 366 1.63 -9.45 19.09
N GLN A 367 1.08 -8.99 20.22
CA GLN A 367 1.46 -9.47 21.55
C GLN A 367 0.97 -10.90 21.85
N THR A 368 -0.24 -11.26 21.39
CA THR A 368 -0.89 -12.54 21.71
C THR A 368 -1.46 -13.22 20.48
N GLU A 369 -1.73 -14.53 20.62
CA GLU A 369 -2.41 -15.33 19.60
C GLU A 369 -3.84 -14.82 19.31
N GLU A 370 -4.55 -14.38 20.35
CA GLU A 370 -5.90 -13.83 20.24
C GLU A 370 -5.95 -12.65 19.27
N TYR A 371 -5.00 -11.73 19.40
CA TYR A 371 -4.93 -10.55 18.53
C TYR A 371 -4.57 -10.90 17.08
N CYS A 372 -3.74 -11.93 16.88
CA CYS A 372 -3.46 -12.47 15.54
C CYS A 372 -4.76 -12.96 14.88
N ARG A 373 -5.55 -13.77 15.60
CA ARG A 373 -6.84 -14.29 15.08
C ARG A 373 -7.85 -13.18 14.81
N HIS A 374 -7.97 -12.21 15.71
CA HIS A 374 -8.84 -11.06 15.49
C HIS A 374 -8.44 -10.28 14.24
N PHE A 375 -7.14 -10.07 14.01
CA PHE A 375 -6.65 -9.39 12.81
C PHE A 375 -6.95 -10.19 11.53
N LEU A 376 -6.68 -11.49 11.52
CA LEU A 376 -6.95 -12.39 10.40
C LEU A 376 -8.45 -12.42 10.04
N GLN A 377 -9.31 -12.61 11.05
CA GLN A 377 -10.77 -12.59 10.88
C GLN A 377 -11.27 -11.21 10.41
N THR A 378 -10.68 -10.14 10.91
CA THR A 378 -11.03 -8.77 10.49
C THR A 378 -10.65 -8.52 9.03
N CYS A 379 -9.48 -9.01 8.58
CA CYS A 379 -9.07 -8.96 7.18
C CYS A 379 -10.03 -9.78 6.30
N SER A 380 -10.35 -11.02 6.68
CA SER A 380 -11.32 -11.88 5.97
C SER A 380 -12.66 -11.15 5.79
N ARG A 381 -13.28 -10.70 6.88
CA ARG A 381 -14.63 -10.11 6.85
C ARG A 381 -14.73 -8.75 6.17
N ILE A 382 -13.72 -7.88 6.33
CA ILE A 382 -13.80 -6.49 5.85
C ILE A 382 -13.22 -6.34 4.44
N LEU A 383 -12.13 -7.05 4.15
CA LEU A 383 -11.46 -6.99 2.85
C LEU A 383 -11.86 -8.14 1.92
N CYS A 384 -12.58 -9.15 2.41
CA CYS A 384 -12.96 -10.35 1.65
C CYS A 384 -11.73 -11.09 1.07
N VAL A 385 -10.63 -11.10 1.82
CA VAL A 385 -9.38 -11.78 1.46
C VAL A 385 -9.26 -13.12 2.19
N GLU A 386 -8.58 -14.08 1.58
CA GLU A 386 -8.33 -15.38 2.22
C GLU A 386 -7.34 -15.20 3.38
N ALA A 387 -7.82 -15.45 4.60
CA ALA A 387 -7.01 -15.46 5.81
C ALA A 387 -6.76 -16.91 6.24
N THR A 388 -5.49 -17.28 6.37
CA THR A 388 -5.04 -18.56 6.90
C THR A 388 -4.50 -18.37 8.32
N ASN A 389 -4.25 -19.47 9.04
CA ASN A 389 -3.63 -19.39 10.37
C ASN A 389 -2.23 -18.74 10.38
N GLU A 390 -1.52 -18.76 9.25
CA GLU A 390 -0.16 -18.21 9.13
C GLU A 390 -0.13 -16.75 8.65
N GLY A 391 -1.24 -16.23 8.11
CA GLY A 391 -1.23 -14.93 7.45
C GLY A 391 -2.36 -14.71 6.46
N VAL A 392 -2.31 -13.56 5.80
CA VAL A 392 -3.30 -13.09 4.82
C VAL A 392 -2.76 -13.25 3.40
N GLN A 393 -3.53 -13.92 2.54
CA GLN A 393 -3.19 -14.10 1.14
C GLN A 393 -3.77 -12.96 0.30
N LEU A 394 -2.89 -12.09 -0.22
CA LEU A 394 -3.23 -11.05 -1.18
C LEU A 394 -3.01 -11.55 -2.62
N GLU A 395 -3.42 -10.75 -3.61
CA GLU A 395 -3.22 -11.08 -5.03
C GLU A 395 -1.75 -11.08 -5.45
N ASP A 396 -0.96 -10.18 -4.87
CA ASP A 396 0.43 -9.94 -5.19
C ASP A 396 1.41 -10.65 -4.23
N ARG A 397 1.00 -10.92 -2.99
CA ARG A 397 1.88 -11.47 -1.95
C ARG A 397 1.12 -12.14 -0.80
N PHE A 398 1.86 -12.87 0.03
CA PHE A 398 1.36 -13.41 1.29
C PHE A 398 1.91 -12.57 2.45
N VAL A 399 1.08 -12.12 3.37
CA VAL A 399 1.51 -11.33 4.54
C VAL A 399 1.45 -12.21 5.77
N ASN A 400 2.61 -12.51 6.35
CA ASN A 400 2.69 -13.37 7.53
C ASN A 400 2.23 -12.62 8.77
N VAL A 401 1.45 -13.29 9.62
CA VAL A 401 0.95 -12.76 10.90
C VAL A 401 1.44 -13.70 12.01
N ASN A 402 2.08 -13.15 13.05
CA ASN A 402 2.58 -13.98 14.14
C ASN A 402 2.59 -13.21 15.47
N LYS A 403 2.72 -13.94 16.59
CA LYS A 403 2.82 -13.37 17.94
C LYS A 403 4.27 -13.26 18.40
N PHE A 404 4.59 -12.13 19.00
CA PHE A 404 5.88 -11.87 19.66
C PHE A 404 5.61 -11.10 20.95
N PRO A 405 5.37 -11.79 22.09
CA PRO A 405 5.14 -11.11 23.35
C PRO A 405 6.41 -10.35 23.77
N ILE A 406 6.31 -9.03 23.92
CA ILE A 406 7.43 -8.22 24.43
C ILE A 406 7.60 -8.47 25.94
N GLY A 407 8.84 -8.47 26.41
CA GLY A 407 9.14 -8.58 27.85
C GLY A 407 10.12 -7.54 28.34
N ILE A 408 10.87 -7.89 29.39
CA ILE A 408 11.82 -6.99 30.07
C ILE A 408 13.27 -7.33 29.73
N ASP A 409 14.22 -6.51 30.19
CA ASP A 409 15.67 -6.75 30.07
C ASP A 409 16.28 -7.18 31.42
N PRO A 410 16.36 -8.49 31.72
CA PRO A 410 16.89 -8.97 32.99
C PRO A 410 18.26 -8.38 33.35
N THR A 411 19.15 -8.20 32.37
CA THR A 411 20.54 -7.80 32.62
C THR A 411 20.66 -6.39 33.17
N SER A 412 19.95 -5.44 32.56
CA SER A 412 19.95 -4.06 33.03
C SER A 412 19.15 -3.91 34.33
N TRP A 413 18.09 -4.71 34.52
CA TRP A 413 17.32 -4.76 35.76
C TRP A 413 18.17 -5.22 36.94
N ASP A 414 18.97 -6.26 36.78
CA ASP A 414 19.89 -6.73 37.82
C ASP A 414 20.98 -5.71 38.17
N LYS A 415 21.44 -4.91 37.21
CA LYS A 415 22.38 -3.80 37.48
C LYS A 415 21.71 -2.70 38.30
N ARG A 416 20.51 -2.24 37.90
CA ARG A 416 19.82 -1.15 38.60
C ARG A 416 19.37 -1.54 40.01
N ARG A 417 18.92 -2.78 40.23
CA ARG A 417 18.50 -3.28 41.55
C ARG A 417 19.63 -3.27 42.59
N LYS A 418 20.90 -3.32 42.16
CA LYS A 418 22.09 -3.27 43.04
C LYS A 418 22.50 -1.85 43.45
N ALA A 419 21.88 -0.82 42.87
CA ALA A 419 22.26 0.56 43.14
C ALA A 419 21.93 0.97 44.59
N THR A 420 22.81 1.76 45.20
CA THR A 420 22.73 2.13 46.63
C THR A 420 21.50 2.98 46.96
N ASP A 421 21.01 3.77 45.99
CA ASP A 421 19.78 4.54 46.11
C ASP A 421 18.55 3.63 46.26
N VAL A 422 18.47 2.54 45.48
CA VAL A 422 17.39 1.55 45.58
C VAL A 422 17.41 0.83 46.93
N GLU A 423 18.59 0.42 47.41
CA GLU A 423 18.75 -0.27 48.70
C GLU A 423 18.23 0.57 49.87
N GLN A 424 18.53 1.87 49.89
CA GLN A 424 18.05 2.78 50.93
C GLN A 424 16.52 2.92 50.91
N TRP A 425 15.91 2.99 49.73
CA TRP A 425 14.44 3.02 49.59
C TRP A 425 13.80 1.71 50.02
N VAL A 426 14.40 0.56 49.70
CA VAL A 426 13.90 -0.75 50.16
C VAL A 426 13.89 -0.81 51.68
N LYS A 427 14.95 -0.34 52.34
CA LYS A 427 15.03 -0.28 53.80
C LYS A 427 13.95 0.65 54.38
N THR A 428 13.82 1.86 53.84
CA THR A 428 12.85 2.87 54.30
C THR A 428 11.40 2.37 54.19
N ILE A 429 11.02 1.77 53.06
CA ILE A 429 9.66 1.25 52.86
C ILE A 429 9.42 0.01 53.76
N SER A 430 10.44 -0.85 53.92
CA SER A 430 10.32 -2.05 54.76
C SER A 430 10.14 -1.73 56.24
N GLU A 431 10.89 -0.77 56.78
CA GLU A 431 10.77 -0.31 58.17
C GLU A 431 9.40 0.32 58.43
N ARG A 432 8.87 1.10 57.48
CA ARG A 432 7.58 1.75 57.63
C ARG A 432 6.40 0.78 57.70
N TYR A 433 6.41 -0.23 56.84
CA TYR A 433 5.31 -1.18 56.70
C TYR A 433 5.61 -2.51 57.39
N GLU A 434 6.45 -2.47 58.43
CA GLU A 434 6.77 -3.64 59.22
C GLU A 434 5.50 -4.28 59.80
N GLY A 435 5.41 -5.61 59.72
CA GLY A 435 4.25 -6.37 60.16
C GLY A 435 2.98 -6.22 59.30
N LYS A 436 3.01 -5.44 58.21
CA LYS A 436 1.89 -5.33 57.26
C LYS A 436 2.12 -6.16 55.99
N ARG A 437 1.02 -6.43 55.28
CA ARG A 437 0.99 -7.01 53.94
C ARG A 437 0.79 -5.92 52.90
N LEU A 438 1.68 -5.84 51.92
CA LEU A 438 1.63 -4.82 50.88
C LEU A 438 1.06 -5.35 49.58
N ILE A 439 -0.03 -4.74 49.12
CA ILE A 439 -0.53 -4.89 47.75
C ILE A 439 -0.10 -3.65 46.98
N VAL A 440 0.62 -3.82 45.88
CA VAL A 440 1.07 -2.70 45.06
C VAL A 440 0.34 -2.71 43.73
N SER A 441 0.03 -1.52 43.24
CA SER A 441 -0.34 -1.32 41.87
C SER A 441 0.11 0.04 41.34
N ARG A 442 0.47 0.07 40.06
CA ARG A 442 0.84 1.27 39.33
C ARG A 442 0.05 1.32 38.04
N ASP A 443 -0.77 2.34 37.87
CA ASP A 443 -1.64 2.48 36.71
C ASP A 443 -1.80 3.95 36.30
N LYS A 444 -2.04 4.18 35.01
CA LYS A 444 -2.47 5.49 34.50
C LYS A 444 -3.96 5.66 34.78
N ILE A 445 -4.38 6.86 35.18
CA ILE A 445 -5.81 7.20 35.30
C ILE A 445 -6.38 7.30 33.88
N ASP A 446 -6.85 6.16 33.40
CA ASP A 446 -7.47 5.96 32.10
C ASP A 446 -8.62 4.96 32.27
N GLY A 447 -9.65 5.11 31.45
CA GLY A 447 -10.81 4.22 31.41
C GLY A 447 -10.41 2.76 31.21
N VAL A 448 -9.27 2.48 30.58
CA VAL A 448 -8.79 1.14 30.22
C VAL A 448 -8.04 0.42 31.34
N ARG A 449 -7.50 1.14 32.34
CA ARG A 449 -6.63 0.53 33.39
C ARG A 449 -7.39 -0.05 34.58
N GLY A 450 -8.70 0.18 34.66
CA GLY A 450 -9.57 -0.50 35.63
C GLY A 450 -9.32 -0.16 37.10
N ILE A 451 -8.75 1.01 37.40
CA ILE A 451 -8.48 1.46 38.78
C ILE A 451 -9.77 1.46 39.61
N ARG A 452 -10.89 1.94 39.03
CA ARG A 452 -12.20 1.94 39.68
C ARG A 452 -12.58 0.55 40.19
N GLN A 453 -12.47 -0.47 39.34
CA GLN A 453 -12.85 -1.83 39.66
C GLN A 453 -11.91 -2.48 40.67
N LYS A 454 -10.61 -2.12 40.63
CA LYS A 454 -9.63 -2.50 41.65
C LYS A 454 -10.04 -2.02 43.04
N LEU A 455 -10.34 -0.72 43.16
CA LEU A 455 -10.71 -0.13 44.44
C LEU A 455 -12.02 -0.72 44.99
N LEU A 456 -13.03 -0.92 44.15
CA LEU A 456 -14.28 -1.58 44.55
C LEU A 456 -14.07 -3.03 45.01
N SER A 457 -13.17 -3.76 44.36
CA SER A 457 -12.82 -5.13 44.76
C SER A 457 -12.07 -5.16 46.09
N TYR A 458 -11.18 -4.19 46.30
CA TYR A 458 -10.47 -4.04 47.58
C TYR A 458 -11.42 -3.65 48.73
N GLU A 459 -12.37 -2.75 48.48
CA GLU A 459 -13.43 -2.41 49.43
C GLU A 459 -14.27 -3.64 49.81
N LEU A 460 -14.63 -4.48 48.82
CA LEU A 460 -15.37 -5.72 49.07
C LEU A 460 -14.54 -6.75 49.85
N PHE A 461 -13.24 -6.85 49.58
CA PHE A 461 -12.31 -7.70 50.31
C PHE A 461 -12.23 -7.33 51.80
N LEU A 462 -12.05 -6.04 52.12
CA LEU A 462 -12.02 -5.57 53.51
C LEU A 462 -13.34 -5.79 54.26
N ASN A 463 -14.47 -5.73 53.54
CA ASN A 463 -15.78 -6.04 54.10
C ASN A 463 -15.96 -7.53 54.39
N THR A 464 -15.51 -8.39 53.47
CA THR A 464 -15.74 -9.85 53.50
C THR A 464 -14.77 -10.57 54.44
N TYR A 465 -13.55 -10.07 54.59
CA TYR A 465 -12.49 -10.67 55.41
C TYR A 465 -11.99 -9.68 56.47
N PRO A 466 -12.70 -9.53 57.61
CA PRO A 466 -12.36 -8.58 58.67
C PRO A 466 -10.95 -8.77 59.27
N GLU A 467 -10.41 -9.98 59.23
CA GLU A 467 -9.07 -10.32 59.74
C GLU A 467 -7.94 -9.56 59.04
N TRP A 468 -8.16 -9.10 57.81
CA TRP A 468 -7.17 -8.38 57.02
C TRP A 468 -7.22 -6.86 57.24
N ARG A 469 -8.27 -6.31 57.85
CA ARG A 469 -8.54 -4.85 57.92
C ARG A 469 -7.41 -4.02 58.50
N ASP A 470 -6.71 -4.55 59.50
CA ASP A 470 -5.59 -3.87 60.15
C ASP A 470 -4.23 -4.41 59.69
N GLN A 471 -4.19 -5.39 58.79
CA GLN A 471 -2.96 -6.10 58.40
C GLN A 471 -2.51 -5.78 56.98
N VAL A 472 -3.38 -5.26 56.12
CA VAL A 472 -3.11 -5.07 54.68
C VAL A 472 -3.11 -3.60 54.28
N VAL A 473 -2.21 -3.21 53.38
CA VAL A 473 -2.17 -1.87 52.77
C VAL A 473 -2.13 -2.02 51.26
N LEU A 474 -3.07 -1.40 50.56
CA LEU A 474 -3.03 -1.20 49.12
C LEU A 474 -2.35 0.13 48.80
N ILE A 475 -1.20 0.08 48.12
CA ILE A 475 -0.52 1.25 47.58
C ILE A 475 -0.84 1.34 46.10
N GLN A 476 -1.73 2.27 45.75
CA GLN A 476 -2.12 2.56 44.37
C GLN A 476 -1.41 3.83 43.91
N VAL A 477 -0.43 3.66 43.03
CA VAL A 477 0.20 4.76 42.30
C VAL A 477 -0.67 5.04 41.08
N ALA A 478 -1.33 6.19 41.08
CA ALA A 478 -2.29 6.59 40.06
C ALA A 478 -1.79 7.85 39.39
N THR A 479 -1.37 7.73 38.15
CA THR A 479 -0.70 8.83 37.46
C THR A 479 -1.72 9.56 36.58
N SER A 480 -1.86 10.86 36.82
CA SER A 480 -2.93 11.68 36.24
C SER A 480 -2.69 11.90 34.75
N THR A 481 -3.74 11.73 33.95
CA THR A 481 -3.77 12.18 32.56
C THR A 481 -4.79 13.32 32.46
N THR A 482 -4.49 14.36 31.68
CA THR A 482 -5.32 15.57 31.54
C THR A 482 -6.67 15.33 30.83
N GLU A 483 -7.04 14.09 30.54
CA GLU A 483 -8.06 13.77 29.52
C GLU A 483 -9.40 13.27 30.08
N GLN A 484 -9.54 12.93 31.38
CA GLN A 484 -10.79 12.38 31.95
C GLN A 484 -11.09 12.83 33.40
N PRO A 485 -11.54 14.07 33.63
CA PRO A 485 -11.80 14.58 34.98
C PRO A 485 -12.96 13.84 35.70
N GLU A 486 -13.95 13.33 34.96
CA GLU A 486 -15.09 12.60 35.53
C GLU A 486 -14.67 11.26 36.15
N LEU A 487 -13.76 10.53 35.48
CA LEU A 487 -13.21 9.27 35.99
C LEU A 487 -12.33 9.53 37.21
N GLU A 488 -11.50 10.58 37.17
CA GLU A 488 -10.66 10.96 38.30
C GLU A 488 -11.47 11.29 39.55
N ALA A 489 -12.56 12.06 39.39
CA ALA A 489 -13.47 12.37 40.49
C ALA A 489 -14.07 11.09 41.09
N THR A 490 -14.59 10.19 40.24
CA THR A 490 -15.17 8.92 40.67
C THR A 490 -14.17 8.04 41.44
N ILE A 491 -12.92 7.94 40.95
CA ILE A 491 -11.87 7.17 41.62
C ILE A 491 -11.51 7.79 42.96
N SER A 492 -11.41 9.12 43.02
CA SER A 492 -11.10 9.87 44.25
C SER A 492 -12.18 9.66 45.30
N ASP A 493 -13.46 9.69 44.91
CA ASP A 493 -14.60 9.45 45.81
C ASP A 493 -14.57 8.04 46.41
N ILE A 494 -14.25 7.02 45.60
CA ILE A 494 -14.12 5.63 46.08
C ILE A 494 -12.93 5.51 47.05
N ALA A 495 -11.79 6.10 46.70
CA ALA A 495 -10.61 6.08 47.57
C ALA A 495 -10.87 6.74 48.92
N MET A 496 -11.55 7.90 48.92
CA MET A 496 -11.99 8.59 50.13
C MET A 496 -12.95 7.75 50.96
N ARG A 497 -13.92 7.08 50.32
CA ARG A 497 -14.88 6.20 51.00
C ARG A 497 -14.22 5.01 51.70
N ILE A 498 -13.24 4.37 51.04
CA ILE A 498 -12.48 3.25 51.63
C ILE A 498 -11.72 3.75 52.86
N ASN A 499 -10.99 4.85 52.73
CA ASN A 499 -10.21 5.39 53.83
C ASN A 499 -11.10 5.90 54.98
N SER A 500 -12.24 6.54 54.72
CA SER A 500 -13.13 7.01 55.78
C SER A 500 -13.78 5.85 56.56
N THR A 501 -14.00 4.70 55.91
CA THR A 501 -14.66 3.55 56.52
C THR A 501 -13.70 2.67 57.32
N PHE A 502 -12.47 2.48 56.82
CA PHE A 502 -11.54 1.47 57.35
C PHE A 502 -10.26 2.03 57.97
N SER A 503 -9.96 3.34 57.85
CA SER A 503 -8.76 3.90 58.49
C SER A 503 -8.93 4.02 60.00
N THR A 504 -7.85 3.75 60.72
CA THR A 504 -7.71 4.00 62.16
C THR A 504 -6.55 4.96 62.40
N LEU A 505 -6.34 5.41 63.65
CA LEU A 505 -5.23 6.28 63.99
C LEU A 505 -3.85 5.67 63.65
N ALA A 506 -3.76 4.33 63.69
CA ALA A 506 -2.51 3.58 63.49
C ALA A 506 -2.44 2.86 62.13
N HIS A 507 -3.52 2.86 61.34
CA HIS A 507 -3.60 2.08 60.11
C HIS A 507 -4.37 2.81 59.00
N GLN A 508 -3.73 2.95 57.84
CA GLN A 508 -4.35 3.45 56.63
C GLN A 508 -4.38 2.31 55.59
N PRO A 509 -5.56 1.79 55.22
CA PRO A 509 -5.67 0.62 54.36
C PRO A 509 -5.43 0.93 52.88
N LEU A 510 -5.67 2.17 52.41
CA LEU A 510 -5.42 2.59 51.04
C LEU A 510 -4.54 3.84 50.99
N VAL A 511 -3.36 3.70 50.39
CA VAL A 511 -2.45 4.80 50.05
C VAL A 511 -2.60 5.09 48.56
N PHE A 512 -3.32 6.15 48.22
CA PHE A 512 -3.59 6.55 46.85
C PHE A 512 -2.68 7.73 46.47
N LEU A 513 -1.68 7.49 45.63
CA LEU A 513 -0.67 8.48 45.24
C LEU A 513 -0.97 9.04 43.85
N LYS A 514 -1.36 10.32 43.77
CA LYS A 514 -1.58 11.06 42.51
C LYS A 514 -0.31 11.71 41.95
N GLN A 515 0.83 11.02 42.07
CA GLN A 515 2.13 11.54 41.65
C GLN A 515 2.94 10.46 40.96
N ASP A 516 3.89 10.90 40.13
CA ASP A 516 4.88 10.02 39.54
C ASP A 516 5.92 9.64 40.61
N LEU A 517 6.34 8.38 40.62
CA LEU A 517 7.41 7.92 41.49
C LEU A 517 8.74 8.01 40.77
N ALA A 518 9.80 8.37 41.50
CA ALA A 518 11.15 8.22 40.98
C ALA A 518 11.46 6.73 40.75
N PHE A 519 12.21 6.41 39.70
CA PHE A 519 12.52 5.03 39.34
C PHE A 519 13.06 4.15 40.50
N PRO A 520 14.01 4.61 41.35
CA PRO A 520 14.47 3.80 42.48
C PRO A 520 13.39 3.58 43.55
N GLN A 521 12.45 4.51 43.76
CA GLN A 521 11.31 4.32 44.65
C GLN A 521 10.35 3.26 44.09
N TYR A 522 10.10 3.28 42.78
CA TYR A 522 9.28 2.27 42.10
C TYR A 522 9.89 0.87 42.24
N LEU A 523 11.19 0.72 41.96
CA LEU A 523 11.92 -0.55 42.13
C LEU A 523 11.84 -1.08 43.55
N ALA A 524 12.06 -0.21 44.54
CA ALA A 524 11.96 -0.57 45.94
C ALA A 524 10.54 -1.05 46.28
N LEU A 525 9.51 -0.32 45.83
CA LEU A 525 8.10 -0.62 46.08
C LEU A 525 7.69 -1.99 45.55
N ILE A 526 8.03 -2.33 44.30
CA ILE A 526 7.70 -3.64 43.72
C ILE A 526 8.51 -4.79 44.34
N SER A 527 9.70 -4.50 44.90
CA SER A 527 10.55 -5.50 45.56
C SER A 527 10.05 -5.88 46.96
N VAL A 528 9.40 -4.95 47.66
CA VAL A 528 8.87 -5.19 49.03
C VAL A 528 7.39 -5.60 49.06
N ALA A 529 6.71 -5.59 47.91
CA ALA A 529 5.31 -5.95 47.80
C ALA A 529 5.07 -7.45 48.08
N ASP A 530 4.02 -7.77 48.84
CA ASP A 530 3.53 -9.14 49.04
C ASP A 530 2.66 -9.62 47.88
N ALA A 531 1.97 -8.70 47.20
CA ALA A 531 1.23 -8.98 45.98
C ALA A 531 1.23 -7.78 45.01
N LEU A 532 1.19 -8.06 43.70
CA LEU A 532 0.91 -7.07 42.66
C LEU A 532 -0.50 -7.31 42.11
N MET A 533 -1.31 -6.26 41.99
CA MET A 533 -2.69 -6.37 41.48
C MET A 533 -2.91 -5.54 40.22
N ILE A 534 -3.02 -6.21 39.08
CA ILE A 534 -3.27 -5.59 37.78
C ILE A 534 -4.69 -5.96 37.31
N THR A 535 -5.57 -4.96 37.22
CA THR A 535 -6.97 -5.12 36.80
C THR A 535 -7.30 -4.37 35.52
N SER A 536 -6.33 -4.22 34.61
CA SER A 536 -6.57 -3.61 33.30
C SER A 536 -7.73 -4.29 32.58
N LEU A 537 -8.56 -3.50 31.91
CA LEU A 537 -9.77 -3.99 31.26
C LEU A 537 -9.47 -4.68 29.94
N ARG A 538 -8.48 -4.14 29.25
CA ARG A 538 -7.94 -4.66 28.00
C ARG A 538 -6.59 -4.04 27.81
N GLU A 539 -5.56 -4.80 27.51
CA GLU A 539 -4.21 -4.27 27.34
C GLU A 539 -3.38 -5.20 26.47
N GLY A 540 -2.54 -4.62 25.60
CA GLY A 540 -1.68 -5.39 24.72
C GLY A 540 -0.67 -6.26 25.48
N MET A 541 0.07 -5.69 26.42
CA MET A 541 1.01 -6.38 27.32
C MET A 541 1.24 -5.52 28.55
N ASN A 542 1.30 -6.11 29.76
CA ASN A 542 1.55 -5.37 30.99
C ASN A 542 2.97 -5.63 31.51
N LEU A 543 3.92 -4.75 31.19
CA LEU A 543 5.32 -4.97 31.57
C LEU A 543 5.56 -4.85 33.09
N THR A 544 4.77 -4.04 33.79
CA THR A 544 4.80 -3.95 35.27
C THR A 544 4.68 -5.32 35.94
N SER A 545 3.87 -6.24 35.39
CA SER A 545 3.76 -7.61 35.90
C SER A 545 5.03 -8.44 35.73
N HIS A 546 5.74 -8.28 34.60
CA HIS A 546 7.02 -8.95 34.36
C HIS A 546 8.12 -8.39 35.27
N GLU A 547 8.15 -7.06 35.44
CA GLU A 547 9.09 -6.33 36.31
C GLU A 547 8.93 -6.77 37.78
N PHE A 548 7.70 -6.88 38.26
CA PHE A 548 7.39 -7.39 39.60
C PHE A 548 7.88 -8.84 39.77
N VAL A 549 7.47 -9.77 38.90
CA VAL A 549 7.88 -11.18 39.00
C VAL A 549 9.40 -11.32 39.04
N TYR A 550 10.10 -10.53 38.24
CA TYR A 550 11.57 -10.54 38.21
C TYR A 550 12.19 -10.01 39.51
N CYS A 551 11.60 -8.98 40.13
CA CYS A 551 12.10 -8.40 41.38
C CYS A 551 11.83 -9.26 42.63
N GLN A 552 10.98 -10.30 42.53
CA GLN A 552 10.51 -11.12 43.65
C GLN A 552 11.42 -12.32 44.00
N ASP A 553 12.71 -12.25 43.66
CA ASP A 553 13.73 -13.28 43.92
C ASP A 553 14.24 -13.34 45.37
N GLY A 554 13.92 -12.33 46.18
CA GLY A 554 14.32 -12.24 47.60
C GLY A 554 15.78 -11.87 47.85
N LYS A 555 16.53 -11.40 46.84
CA LYS A 555 17.95 -11.02 47.02
C LYS A 555 18.16 -9.67 47.73
N TYR A 556 17.30 -8.70 47.43
CA TYR A 556 17.48 -7.30 47.86
C TYR A 556 16.36 -6.80 48.77
N GLY A 557 15.35 -7.63 49.07
CA GLY A 557 14.20 -7.26 49.89
C GLY A 557 13.85 -8.35 50.90
N ASN A 558 13.17 -7.93 51.97
CA ASN A 558 12.77 -8.79 53.09
C ASN A 558 11.66 -9.77 52.70
N LYS A 559 10.94 -9.45 51.62
CA LYS A 559 9.83 -10.22 51.06
C LYS A 559 10.31 -10.91 49.78
N LYS A 560 9.73 -12.07 49.49
CA LYS A 560 10.06 -12.90 48.34
C LYS A 560 8.82 -13.66 47.87
N TYR A 561 8.83 -14.02 46.59
CA TYR A 561 7.79 -14.84 45.96
C TYR A 561 6.39 -14.23 46.08
N GLY A 562 6.27 -12.90 45.96
CA GLY A 562 5.00 -12.20 46.01
C GLY A 562 4.00 -12.72 44.96
N SER A 563 2.72 -12.71 45.31
CA SER A 563 1.64 -13.23 44.46
C SER A 563 1.27 -12.23 43.36
N LEU A 564 1.09 -12.71 42.13
CA LEU A 564 0.61 -11.89 41.00
C LEU A 564 -0.89 -12.11 40.79
N ILE A 565 -1.69 -11.06 40.98
CA ILE A 565 -3.11 -11.00 40.60
C ILE A 565 -3.20 -10.24 39.28
N LEU A 566 -3.74 -10.88 38.26
CA LEU A 566 -3.67 -10.39 36.89
C LEU A 566 -5.02 -10.52 36.19
N SER A 567 -5.45 -9.46 35.52
CA SER A 567 -6.64 -9.50 34.67
C SER A 567 -6.46 -10.46 33.50
N GLU A 568 -7.46 -11.32 33.27
CA GLU A 568 -7.50 -12.24 32.13
C GLU A 568 -7.49 -11.53 30.77
N PHE A 569 -7.81 -10.23 30.75
CA PHE A 569 -7.86 -9.40 29.53
C PHE A 569 -6.54 -8.69 29.21
N THR A 570 -5.46 -8.98 29.94
CA THR A 570 -4.11 -8.46 29.66
C THR A 570 -3.30 -9.46 28.83
N GLY A 571 -2.47 -8.97 27.91
CA GLY A 571 -1.61 -9.89 27.13
C GLY A 571 -0.67 -10.74 27.98
N SER A 572 -0.22 -10.23 29.14
CA SER A 572 0.62 -10.98 30.09
C SER A 572 -0.07 -12.23 30.64
N ALA A 573 -1.41 -12.29 30.67
CA ALA A 573 -2.14 -13.49 31.07
C ALA A 573 -1.83 -14.67 30.14
N SER A 574 -1.65 -14.41 28.84
CA SER A 574 -1.28 -15.46 27.87
C SER A 574 0.16 -15.95 28.04
N VAL A 575 1.05 -15.12 28.60
CA VAL A 575 2.46 -15.45 28.86
C VAL A 575 2.59 -16.29 30.14
N PHE A 576 1.87 -15.91 31.19
CA PHE A 576 1.94 -16.58 32.49
C PHE A 576 1.02 -17.79 32.64
N GLY A 577 0.04 -17.94 31.75
CA GLY A 577 -0.92 -19.04 31.78
C GLY A 577 -1.62 -19.17 33.14
N ASN A 578 -1.78 -20.41 33.62
CA ASN A 578 -2.50 -20.71 34.86
C ASN A 578 -1.68 -20.47 36.14
N HIS A 579 -0.48 -19.88 36.06
CA HIS A 579 0.38 -19.66 37.22
C HIS A 579 0.05 -18.35 37.95
N ALA A 580 -0.42 -17.32 37.25
CA ALA A 580 -0.93 -16.10 37.86
C ALA A 580 -2.36 -16.31 38.40
N LEU A 581 -2.76 -15.53 39.41
CA LEU A 581 -4.15 -15.49 39.86
C LEU A 581 -4.96 -14.66 38.86
N LEU A 582 -5.50 -15.34 37.84
CA LEU A 582 -6.30 -14.72 36.80
C LEU A 582 -7.67 -14.29 37.34
N VAL A 583 -8.03 -13.03 37.12
CA VAL A 583 -9.30 -12.45 37.58
C VAL A 583 -10.03 -11.76 36.42
N ASN A 584 -11.35 -11.85 36.43
CA ASN A 584 -12.18 -10.94 35.65
C ASN A 584 -12.39 -9.66 36.49
N PRO A 585 -11.88 -8.49 36.06
CA PRO A 585 -12.00 -7.25 36.83
C PRO A 585 -13.47 -6.87 37.11
N TRP A 586 -14.45 -7.38 36.36
CA TRP A 586 -15.87 -7.07 36.52
C TRP A 586 -16.52 -7.88 37.63
N ASN A 587 -15.89 -9.00 38.00
CA ASN A 587 -16.30 -9.82 39.11
C ASN A 587 -15.55 -9.39 40.38
N TYR A 588 -16.10 -8.39 41.08
CA TYR A 588 -15.48 -7.86 42.29
C TYR A 588 -15.30 -8.91 43.39
N ARG A 589 -16.20 -9.92 43.45
CA ARG A 589 -16.10 -11.02 44.41
C ARG A 589 -14.90 -11.91 44.10
N GLN A 590 -14.74 -12.31 42.84
CA GLN A 590 -13.57 -13.09 42.41
C GLN A 590 -12.26 -12.33 42.66
N CYS A 591 -12.24 -11.02 42.39
CA CYS A 591 -11.09 -10.18 42.69
C CYS A 591 -10.80 -10.14 44.20
N ALA A 592 -11.81 -9.99 45.05
CA ALA A 592 -11.65 -10.01 46.51
C ALA A 592 -11.14 -11.38 47.02
N GLU A 593 -11.67 -12.49 46.49
CA GLU A 593 -11.21 -13.86 46.80
C GLU A 593 -9.76 -14.09 46.33
N ALA A 594 -9.37 -13.52 45.19
CA ALA A 594 -8.01 -13.58 44.68
C ALA A 594 -7.04 -12.80 45.59
N ILE A 595 -7.44 -11.64 46.11
CA ILE A 595 -6.65 -10.89 47.12
C ILE A 595 -6.47 -11.74 48.38
N HIS A 596 -7.55 -12.32 48.92
CA HIS A 596 -7.47 -13.21 50.07
C HIS A 596 -6.52 -14.39 49.81
N THR A 597 -6.67 -15.05 48.66
CA THR A 597 -5.82 -16.18 48.26
C THR A 597 -4.35 -15.78 48.12
N ALA A 598 -4.08 -14.63 47.50
CA ALA A 598 -2.74 -14.11 47.30
C ALA A 598 -1.98 -13.88 48.61
N LEU A 599 -2.69 -13.43 49.65
CA LEU A 599 -2.15 -13.12 50.98
C LEU A 599 -2.08 -14.34 51.91
N SER A 600 -2.96 -15.32 51.71
CA SER A 600 -3.06 -16.54 52.55
C SER A 600 -2.15 -17.69 52.11
N ARG A 601 -1.53 -17.63 50.92
CA ARG A 601 -0.60 -18.67 50.43
C ARG A 601 0.63 -18.83 51.34
N ASN A 602 1.00 -20.07 51.61
CA ASN A 602 2.25 -20.38 52.33
C ASN A 602 3.49 -20.07 51.45
N GLU A 603 4.69 -20.15 52.02
CA GLU A 603 5.92 -19.80 51.30
C GLU A 603 6.28 -20.80 50.21
N GLU A 604 6.04 -22.10 50.45
CA GLU A 604 6.32 -23.18 49.51
C GLU A 604 5.48 -23.05 48.23
N GLU A 605 4.18 -22.83 48.35
CA GLU A 605 3.26 -22.59 47.23
C GLU A 605 3.66 -21.33 46.46
N ARG A 606 3.95 -20.24 47.18
CA ARG A 606 4.42 -18.99 46.57
C ARG A 606 5.68 -19.19 45.75
N LYS A 607 6.67 -19.94 46.29
CA LYS A 607 7.92 -20.24 45.60
C LYS A 607 7.69 -21.09 44.35
N GLN A 608 6.84 -22.11 44.43
CA GLN A 608 6.51 -22.96 43.28
C GLN A 608 5.89 -22.14 42.15
N VAL A 609 4.90 -21.30 42.47
CA VAL A 609 4.23 -20.43 41.50
C VAL A 609 5.22 -19.40 40.91
N TRP A 610 5.99 -18.72 41.76
CA TRP A 610 6.98 -17.74 41.32
C TRP A 610 8.02 -18.36 40.39
N THR A 611 8.49 -19.58 40.66
CA THR A 611 9.49 -20.25 39.81
C THR A 611 8.98 -20.43 38.37
N GLN A 612 7.70 -20.78 38.21
CA GLN A 612 7.07 -20.90 36.88
C GLN A 612 6.91 -19.54 36.21
N LEU A 613 6.41 -18.54 36.93
CA LEU A 613 6.28 -17.16 36.42
C LEU A 613 7.63 -16.58 35.99
N HIS A 614 8.66 -16.74 36.82
CA HIS A 614 10.01 -16.25 36.56
C HIS A 614 10.63 -16.94 35.34
N SER A 615 10.44 -18.25 35.19
CA SER A 615 10.86 -18.96 33.97
C SER A 615 10.19 -18.40 32.71
N ALA A 616 8.89 -18.10 32.77
CA ALA A 616 8.16 -17.49 31.65
C ALA A 616 8.67 -16.08 31.32
N VAL A 617 9.01 -15.25 32.32
CA VAL A 617 9.63 -13.93 32.09
C VAL A 617 10.98 -14.05 31.38
N LEU A 618 11.84 -14.98 31.83
CA LEU A 618 13.17 -15.16 31.23
C LEU A 618 13.11 -15.69 29.79
N GLN A 619 12.16 -16.59 29.49
CA GLN A 619 11.94 -17.09 28.13
C GLN A 619 11.50 -15.97 27.18
N ASN A 620 10.67 -15.05 27.66
CA ASN A 620 10.14 -13.92 26.88
C ASN A 620 10.91 -12.62 27.18
N SER A 621 12.25 -12.67 27.16
CA SER A 621 13.08 -11.47 27.32
C SER A 621 13.02 -10.55 26.10
N THR A 622 13.37 -9.27 26.30
CA THR A 622 13.48 -8.29 25.21
C THR A 622 14.44 -8.71 24.09
N ALA A 623 15.62 -9.23 24.42
CA ALA A 623 16.57 -9.74 23.43
C ALA A 623 15.97 -10.89 22.60
N ASN A 624 15.25 -11.81 23.25
CA ASN A 624 14.55 -12.89 22.55
C ASN A 624 13.45 -12.38 21.62
N TRP A 625 12.72 -11.33 22.04
CA TRP A 625 11.70 -10.68 21.21
C TRP A 625 12.31 -10.09 19.93
N VAL A 626 13.39 -9.28 20.07
CA VAL A 626 14.09 -8.68 18.92
C VAL A 626 14.61 -9.77 17.99
N LYS A 627 15.29 -10.78 18.54
CA LYS A 627 15.84 -11.89 17.77
C LYS A 627 14.75 -12.63 16.99
N SER A 628 13.68 -13.03 17.66
CA SER A 628 12.57 -13.79 17.06
C SER A 628 11.87 -12.99 15.96
N PHE A 629 11.63 -11.70 16.18
CA PHE A 629 11.01 -10.81 15.19
C PHE A 629 11.93 -10.61 13.97
N SER A 630 13.23 -10.37 14.19
CA SER A 630 14.24 -10.18 13.13
C SER A 630 14.42 -11.44 12.27
N GLU A 631 14.61 -12.60 12.91
CA GLU A 631 14.80 -13.88 12.22
C GLU A 631 13.56 -14.25 11.41
N THR A 632 12.37 -14.05 11.98
CA THR A 632 11.11 -14.31 11.27
C THR A 632 10.93 -13.35 10.10
N LEU A 633 11.20 -12.06 10.28
CA LEU A 633 11.11 -11.07 9.20
C LEU A 633 12.11 -11.38 8.07
N ASN A 634 13.34 -11.79 8.40
CA ASN A 634 14.33 -12.23 7.43
C ASN A 634 13.89 -13.48 6.68
N ARG A 635 13.38 -14.49 7.38
CA ARG A 635 12.85 -15.70 6.77
C ARG A 635 11.69 -15.41 5.82
N VAL A 636 10.68 -14.68 6.30
CA VAL A 636 9.49 -14.31 5.52
C VAL A 636 9.86 -13.45 4.31
N TRP A 637 10.74 -12.48 4.50
CA TRP A 637 11.25 -11.66 3.41
C TRP A 637 12.02 -12.48 2.39
N ASN A 638 12.88 -13.42 2.80
CA ASN A 638 13.60 -14.29 1.87
C ASN A 638 12.65 -15.23 1.13
N GLU A 639 11.64 -15.78 1.81
CA GLU A 639 10.59 -16.58 1.18
C GLU A 639 9.83 -15.77 0.13
N GLN A 640 9.40 -14.55 0.44
CA GLN A 640 8.69 -13.67 -0.49
C GLN A 640 9.62 -13.16 -1.62
N SER A 641 10.81 -12.71 -1.28
CA SER A 641 11.83 -12.25 -2.23
C SER A 641 12.29 -13.36 -3.14
N SER A 642 12.37 -14.61 -2.68
CA SER A 642 12.68 -15.73 -3.59
C SER A 642 11.58 -15.93 -4.64
N ARG A 643 10.33 -15.55 -4.30
CA ARG A 643 9.17 -15.56 -5.22
C ARG A 643 9.15 -14.32 -6.12
N GLU A 644 9.63 -13.15 -5.66
CA GLU A 644 9.62 -11.88 -6.40
C GLU A 644 10.92 -11.58 -7.20
N ILE A 645 12.10 -11.92 -6.68
CA ILE A 645 13.42 -11.76 -7.34
C ILE A 645 13.52 -12.70 -8.55
N MET A 646 12.76 -13.78 -8.56
CA MET A 646 12.31 -14.35 -9.82
C MET A 646 11.15 -13.49 -10.31
N ALA A 647 11.45 -12.38 -11.00
CA ALA A 647 10.55 -11.93 -12.05
C ALA A 647 10.51 -13.11 -13.02
N VAL A 648 9.55 -14.00 -12.80
CA VAL A 648 9.59 -15.36 -13.30
C VAL A 648 9.89 -15.25 -14.80
N PRO A 649 11.07 -15.70 -15.25
CA PRO A 649 11.59 -15.28 -16.53
C PRO A 649 10.63 -15.69 -17.64
N ARG A 650 10.56 -14.90 -18.71
CA ARG A 650 9.79 -15.33 -19.88
C ARG A 650 10.31 -16.69 -20.32
N LEU A 651 9.38 -17.60 -20.64
CA LEU A 651 9.71 -18.95 -21.08
C LEU A 651 10.75 -18.92 -22.20
N SER A 652 11.93 -19.50 -21.95
CA SER A 652 12.97 -19.63 -22.96
C SER A 652 12.68 -20.85 -23.83
N VAL A 653 12.12 -20.56 -25.00
CA VAL A 653 11.68 -21.56 -25.99
C VAL A 653 12.83 -22.46 -26.43
N SER A 654 14.00 -21.87 -26.67
CA SER A 654 15.19 -22.61 -27.11
C SER A 654 15.66 -23.63 -26.06
N LYS A 655 15.69 -23.25 -24.78
CA LYS A 655 16.06 -24.16 -23.69
C LYS A 655 15.03 -25.27 -23.50
N LEU A 656 13.74 -24.92 -23.59
CA LEU A 656 12.65 -25.89 -23.49
C LEU A 656 12.72 -26.90 -24.65
N GLU A 657 12.93 -26.44 -25.88
CA GLU A 657 13.03 -27.29 -27.06
C GLU A 657 14.22 -28.24 -26.99
N GLU A 658 15.37 -27.78 -26.51
CA GLU A 658 16.56 -28.61 -26.30
C GLU A 658 16.29 -29.72 -25.27
N ALA A 659 15.73 -29.37 -24.10
CA ALA A 659 15.35 -30.33 -23.06
C ALA A 659 14.27 -31.32 -23.54
N TYR A 660 13.31 -30.84 -24.32
CA TYR A 660 12.26 -31.66 -24.91
C TYR A 660 12.83 -32.66 -25.92
N ARG A 661 13.72 -32.25 -26.83
CA ARG A 661 14.30 -33.18 -27.82
C ARG A 661 15.22 -34.23 -27.18
N ARG A 662 15.94 -33.86 -26.11
CA ARG A 662 16.86 -34.75 -25.40
C ARG A 662 16.15 -35.79 -24.53
N SER A 663 14.92 -35.51 -24.09
CA SER A 663 14.17 -36.42 -23.22
C SER A 663 13.63 -37.62 -23.98
N SER A 664 13.68 -38.77 -23.29
CA SER A 664 13.21 -40.05 -23.77
C SER A 664 11.72 -40.26 -23.48
N ARG A 665 11.20 -39.69 -22.38
CA ARG A 665 9.82 -39.87 -21.95
C ARG A 665 9.31 -38.68 -21.12
N ARG A 666 8.18 -38.10 -21.53
CA ARG A 666 7.78 -36.74 -21.12
C ARG A 666 6.40 -36.75 -20.48
N LEU A 667 6.28 -36.24 -19.27
CA LEU A 667 4.99 -35.99 -18.61
C LEU A 667 4.61 -34.51 -18.78
N ILE A 668 3.43 -34.25 -19.34
CA ILE A 668 2.93 -32.90 -19.59
C ILE A 668 1.57 -32.78 -18.90
N ILE A 669 1.43 -31.81 -18.00
CA ILE A 669 0.21 -31.51 -17.25
C ILE A 669 -0.20 -30.07 -17.60
N VAL A 670 -1.41 -29.89 -18.11
CA VAL A 670 -1.88 -28.58 -18.58
C VAL A 670 -3.23 -28.26 -17.96
N ASP A 671 -3.38 -27.08 -17.37
CA ASP A 671 -4.67 -26.60 -16.91
C ASP A 671 -5.60 -26.25 -18.08
N TYR A 672 -6.90 -26.41 -17.88
CA TYR A 672 -7.89 -26.09 -18.90
C TYR A 672 -8.43 -24.66 -18.77
N GLU A 673 -8.98 -24.29 -17.61
CA GLU A 673 -9.71 -23.05 -17.38
C GLU A 673 -8.81 -21.83 -17.17
N GLY A 674 -8.72 -20.98 -18.20
CA GLY A 674 -7.86 -19.79 -18.23
C GLY A 674 -6.51 -20.07 -18.90
N THR A 675 -6.15 -21.35 -19.06
CA THR A 675 -4.93 -21.83 -19.73
C THR A 675 -5.15 -22.29 -21.17
N LEU A 676 -6.06 -23.24 -21.41
CA LEU A 676 -6.41 -23.72 -22.76
C LEU A 676 -7.71 -23.07 -23.29
N ALA A 677 -8.56 -22.55 -22.40
CA ALA A 677 -9.79 -21.83 -22.71
C ALA A 677 -9.85 -20.52 -21.89
N SER A 678 -10.45 -19.45 -22.41
CA SER A 678 -10.63 -18.20 -21.64
C SER A 678 -11.80 -18.32 -20.65
N TRP A 679 -11.63 -17.79 -19.42
CA TRP A 679 -12.57 -17.90 -18.31
C TRP A 679 -14.00 -17.37 -18.61
N GLY A 680 -15.03 -18.03 -18.06
CA GLY A 680 -16.45 -17.63 -18.12
C GLY A 680 -17.30 -18.46 -17.13
N SER A 681 -18.48 -17.97 -16.73
CA SER A 681 -19.38 -18.70 -15.80
C SER A 681 -19.83 -20.03 -16.41
N PRO A 682 -20.17 -21.07 -15.62
CA PRO A 682 -20.67 -22.36 -16.12
C PRO A 682 -21.82 -22.22 -17.14
N LYS A 683 -22.59 -21.12 -17.05
CA LYS A 683 -23.68 -20.76 -17.96
C LYS A 683 -23.30 -19.77 -19.07
N SER A 684 -22.16 -19.08 -18.98
CA SER A 684 -21.75 -18.02 -19.91
C SER A 684 -20.46 -18.28 -20.68
N ILE A 685 -19.92 -19.50 -20.62
CA ILE A 685 -18.90 -19.92 -21.59
C ILE A 685 -19.59 -20.01 -22.94
N ILE A 686 -19.40 -18.96 -23.73
CA ILE A 686 -19.54 -19.03 -25.17
C ILE A 686 -18.74 -20.26 -25.59
N VAL A 687 -19.41 -21.20 -26.24
CA VAL A 687 -18.81 -22.35 -26.90
C VAL A 687 -17.99 -21.85 -28.10
N THR A 688 -17.00 -21.00 -27.86
CA THR A 688 -16.02 -20.55 -28.84
C THR A 688 -14.91 -21.61 -28.89
N THR A 689 -15.25 -22.68 -29.60
CA THR A 689 -14.38 -23.62 -30.33
C THR A 689 -13.25 -24.32 -29.53
N PRO A 690 -13.56 -25.39 -28.74
CA PRO A 690 -12.56 -26.32 -28.19
C PRO A 690 -11.73 -27.05 -29.26
N GLN A 691 -12.07 -26.92 -30.55
CA GLN A 691 -11.39 -27.62 -31.65
C GLN A 691 -9.88 -27.41 -31.67
N ARG A 692 -9.37 -26.21 -31.35
CA ARG A 692 -7.91 -25.96 -31.39
C ARG A 692 -7.17 -26.60 -30.22
N ALA A 693 -7.77 -26.56 -29.02
CA ALA A 693 -7.23 -27.27 -27.85
C ALA A 693 -7.24 -28.78 -28.12
N ILE A 694 -8.33 -29.30 -28.68
CA ILE A 694 -8.46 -30.69 -29.13
C ILE A 694 -7.37 -31.03 -30.15
N THR A 695 -7.19 -30.26 -31.23
CA THR A 695 -6.14 -30.51 -32.24
C THR A 695 -4.75 -30.54 -31.62
N THR A 696 -4.42 -29.56 -30.76
CA THR A 696 -3.09 -29.50 -30.13
C THR A 696 -2.85 -30.66 -29.18
N LEU A 697 -3.86 -31.04 -28.40
CA LEU A 697 -3.78 -32.19 -27.51
C LEU A 697 -3.67 -33.50 -28.30
N THR A 698 -4.38 -33.64 -29.42
CA THR A 698 -4.25 -34.78 -30.33
C THR A 698 -2.83 -34.88 -30.90
N GLU A 699 -2.26 -33.78 -31.39
CA GLU A 699 -0.87 -33.76 -31.89
C GLU A 699 0.14 -34.13 -30.78
N LEU A 700 -0.10 -33.69 -29.55
CA LEU A 700 0.76 -34.05 -28.41
C LEU A 700 0.64 -35.53 -28.02
N THR A 701 -0.56 -36.12 -28.09
CA THR A 701 -0.79 -37.53 -27.76
C THR A 701 -0.40 -38.48 -28.90
N GLU A 702 -0.18 -37.98 -30.12
CA GLU A 702 0.36 -38.75 -31.24
C GLU A 702 1.83 -39.15 -31.04
N ASP A 703 2.66 -38.36 -30.35
CA ASP A 703 4.03 -38.78 -29.98
C ASP A 703 3.96 -39.78 -28.81
N PRO A 704 4.33 -41.06 -29.01
CA PRO A 704 4.24 -42.09 -27.98
C PRO A 704 5.17 -41.87 -26.78
N ARG A 705 6.13 -40.93 -26.87
CA ARG A 705 7.00 -40.53 -25.75
C ARG A 705 6.30 -39.57 -24.79
N ASN A 706 5.17 -38.98 -25.18
CA ASN A 706 4.43 -38.02 -24.37
C ASN A 706 3.31 -38.71 -23.59
N ILE A 707 3.22 -38.33 -22.32
CA ILE A 707 2.11 -38.65 -21.43
C ILE A 707 1.45 -37.32 -21.08
N VAL A 708 0.25 -37.10 -21.59
CA VAL A 708 -0.43 -35.80 -21.51
C VAL A 708 -1.64 -35.90 -20.59
N PHE A 709 -1.72 -34.99 -19.63
CA PHE A 709 -2.85 -34.81 -18.72
C PHE A 709 -3.41 -33.39 -18.82
N VAL A 710 -4.73 -33.29 -18.83
CA VAL A 710 -5.43 -32.01 -18.66
C VAL A 710 -6.08 -31.96 -17.28
N MET A 711 -5.82 -30.90 -16.52
CA MET A 711 -6.44 -30.64 -15.23
C MET A 711 -7.52 -29.57 -15.31
N SER A 712 -8.56 -29.70 -14.50
CA SER A 712 -9.74 -28.85 -14.55
C SER A 712 -10.52 -28.85 -13.24
N SER A 713 -11.26 -27.78 -12.99
CA SER A 713 -12.19 -27.65 -11.86
C SER A 713 -13.56 -28.29 -12.14
N ARG A 714 -13.81 -28.69 -13.40
CA ARG A 714 -15.08 -29.26 -13.88
C ARG A 714 -15.31 -30.70 -13.44
N MET A 715 -16.55 -31.14 -13.60
CA MET A 715 -16.95 -32.51 -13.30
C MET A 715 -16.42 -33.51 -14.34
N PRO A 716 -16.22 -34.79 -13.97
CA PRO A 716 -15.75 -35.84 -14.88
C PRO A 716 -16.54 -35.92 -16.20
N GLU A 717 -17.87 -35.81 -16.15
CA GLU A 717 -18.76 -35.95 -17.31
C GLU A 717 -18.60 -34.78 -18.30
N GLU A 718 -18.33 -33.58 -17.78
CA GLU A 718 -18.05 -32.40 -18.59
C GLU A 718 -16.70 -32.54 -19.30
N MET A 719 -15.69 -33.03 -18.58
CA MET A 719 -14.35 -33.29 -19.11
C MET A 719 -14.38 -34.37 -20.20
N GLU A 720 -15.14 -35.44 -20.00
CA GLU A 720 -15.37 -36.45 -21.03
C GLU A 720 -16.03 -35.85 -22.27
N ARG A 721 -17.08 -35.05 -22.10
CA ARG A 721 -17.77 -34.41 -23.23
C ARG A 721 -16.85 -33.47 -24.01
N LEU A 722 -15.98 -32.73 -23.32
CA LEU A 722 -15.07 -31.76 -23.94
C LEU A 722 -13.93 -32.45 -24.69
N PHE A 723 -13.38 -33.54 -24.15
CA PHE A 723 -12.16 -34.17 -24.69
C PHE A 723 -12.36 -35.55 -25.31
N ARG A 724 -13.61 -36.01 -25.52
CA ARG A 724 -13.94 -37.30 -26.15
C ARG A 724 -13.20 -37.57 -27.45
N MET A 725 -12.89 -36.52 -28.22
CA MET A 725 -12.26 -36.63 -29.53
C MET A 725 -10.73 -36.82 -29.48
N VAL A 726 -10.10 -36.70 -28.30
CA VAL A 726 -8.65 -36.85 -28.14
C VAL A 726 -8.33 -38.23 -27.57
N ALA A 727 -7.88 -39.15 -28.42
CA ALA A 727 -7.47 -40.48 -27.99
C ALA A 727 -6.14 -40.41 -27.22
N GLY A 728 -6.02 -41.19 -26.15
CA GLY A 728 -4.79 -41.30 -25.35
C GLY A 728 -4.54 -40.14 -24.37
N LEU A 729 -5.54 -39.30 -24.09
CA LEU A 729 -5.44 -38.20 -23.12
C LEU A 729 -5.80 -38.64 -21.70
N GLY A 730 -4.95 -38.31 -20.72
CA GLY A 730 -5.28 -38.42 -19.29
C GLY A 730 -6.06 -37.19 -18.81
N LEU A 731 -6.98 -37.36 -17.87
CA LEU A 731 -7.82 -36.26 -17.37
C LEU A 731 -7.77 -36.19 -15.84
N ILE A 732 -7.72 -34.98 -15.30
CA ILE A 732 -7.85 -34.69 -13.88
C ILE A 732 -9.05 -33.75 -13.72
N ALA A 733 -10.04 -34.15 -12.94
CA ALA A 733 -11.30 -33.42 -12.76
C ALA A 733 -11.53 -33.04 -11.29
N GLU A 734 -12.40 -32.06 -11.08
CA GLU A 734 -12.74 -31.44 -9.78
C GLU A 734 -11.49 -31.16 -8.91
N ASN A 735 -10.58 -30.34 -9.44
CA ASN A 735 -9.37 -29.88 -8.76
C ASN A 735 -8.49 -31.02 -8.19
N GLY A 736 -8.49 -32.19 -8.83
CA GLY A 736 -7.66 -33.32 -8.41
C GLY A 736 -8.38 -34.39 -7.60
N CYS A 737 -9.71 -34.32 -7.46
CA CYS A 737 -10.48 -35.38 -6.81
C CYS A 737 -10.65 -36.64 -7.67
N PHE A 738 -10.56 -36.48 -9.00
CA PHE A 738 -10.69 -37.60 -9.95
C PHE A 738 -9.55 -37.60 -10.95
N VAL A 739 -9.03 -38.78 -11.25
CA VAL A 739 -7.98 -39.01 -12.24
C VAL A 739 -8.42 -40.12 -13.18
N ARG A 740 -8.34 -39.86 -14.48
CA ARG A 740 -8.51 -40.87 -15.54
C ARG A 740 -7.20 -41.04 -16.28
N GLU A 741 -6.72 -42.27 -16.33
CA GLU A 741 -5.47 -42.59 -17.02
C GLU A 741 -5.65 -42.60 -18.55
N PRO A 742 -4.57 -42.33 -19.32
CA PRO A 742 -4.57 -42.48 -20.77
C PRO A 742 -5.02 -43.88 -21.20
N LYS A 743 -5.85 -43.94 -22.25
CA LYS A 743 -6.36 -45.19 -22.87
C LYS A 743 -7.28 -46.04 -21.99
N THR A 744 -7.74 -45.49 -20.86
CA THR A 744 -8.76 -46.11 -19.99
C THR A 744 -9.99 -45.20 -19.89
N ASP A 745 -11.16 -45.80 -19.80
CA ASP A 745 -12.43 -45.07 -19.57
C ASP A 745 -12.83 -45.05 -18.08
N GLU A 746 -12.01 -45.62 -17.20
CA GLU A 746 -12.28 -45.69 -15.76
C GLU A 746 -11.69 -44.48 -15.02
N TRP A 747 -12.52 -43.82 -14.20
CA TRP A 747 -12.11 -42.74 -13.31
C TRP A 747 -11.75 -43.26 -11.92
N PHE A 748 -10.54 -42.93 -11.47
CA PHE A 748 -10.09 -43.17 -10.12
C PHE A 748 -10.44 -41.96 -9.24
N LYS A 749 -11.30 -42.19 -8.25
CA LYS A 749 -11.63 -41.19 -7.24
C LYS A 749 -10.58 -41.23 -6.12
N LEU A 750 -9.93 -40.10 -5.87
CA LEU A 750 -8.90 -39.94 -4.83
C LEU A 750 -9.49 -39.68 -3.43
N THR A 751 -10.76 -39.30 -3.36
CA THR A 751 -11.46 -38.99 -2.12
C THR A 751 -12.33 -40.15 -1.63
N ASN A 752 -12.43 -40.31 -0.31
CA ASN A 752 -13.32 -41.30 0.29
C ASN A 752 -14.78 -40.87 0.13
N LYS A 753 -15.60 -41.69 -0.56
CA LYS A 753 -17.01 -41.38 -0.83
C LYS A 753 -17.83 -41.17 0.46
N ALA A 754 -17.66 -42.03 1.47
CA ALA A 754 -18.44 -41.94 2.71
C ALA A 754 -18.12 -40.66 3.50
N GLN A 755 -16.83 -40.30 3.60
CA GLN A 755 -16.41 -39.05 4.21
C GLN A 755 -16.90 -37.83 3.41
N THR A 756 -16.83 -37.91 2.08
CA THR A 756 -17.27 -36.84 1.17
C THR A 756 -18.76 -36.54 1.32
N ASP A 757 -19.59 -37.58 1.34
CA ASP A 757 -21.04 -37.44 1.47
C ASP A 757 -21.41 -36.89 2.86
N ALA A 758 -20.70 -37.33 3.92
CA ALA A 758 -20.92 -36.87 5.28
C ALA A 758 -20.66 -35.37 5.47
N TRP A 759 -19.50 -34.87 5.01
CA TRP A 759 -19.19 -33.45 5.18
C TRP A 759 -20.05 -32.57 4.26
N LYS A 760 -20.38 -33.04 3.06
CA LYS A 760 -21.26 -32.28 2.14
C LYS A 760 -22.64 -32.07 2.72
N GLU A 761 -23.18 -33.05 3.43
CA GLU A 761 -24.46 -32.90 4.11
C GLU A 761 -24.39 -31.83 5.21
N ALA A 762 -23.32 -31.84 6.03
CA ALA A 762 -23.10 -30.82 7.05
C ALA A 762 -22.92 -29.42 6.46
N VAL A 763 -22.06 -29.28 5.45
CA VAL A 763 -21.78 -28.00 4.78
C VAL A 763 -23.00 -27.48 4.02
N ARG A 764 -23.81 -28.37 3.42
CA ARG A 764 -25.02 -27.96 2.69
C ARG A 764 -26.00 -27.21 3.58
N GLN A 765 -26.14 -27.60 4.84
CA GLN A 765 -26.98 -26.89 5.80
C GLN A 765 -26.46 -25.48 6.06
N ILE A 766 -25.13 -25.33 6.19
CA ILE A 766 -24.48 -24.02 6.35
C ILE A 766 -24.66 -23.17 5.10
N LEU A 767 -24.37 -23.71 3.91
CA LEU A 767 -24.55 -22.99 2.64
C LEU A 767 -26.01 -22.56 2.43
N GLY A 768 -26.98 -23.42 2.77
CA GLY A 768 -28.41 -23.11 2.69
C GLY A 768 -28.78 -21.88 3.53
N TYR A 769 -28.27 -21.80 4.76
CA TYR A 769 -28.48 -20.64 5.65
C TYR A 769 -28.02 -19.32 5.01
N TYR A 770 -26.85 -19.30 4.35
CA TYR A 770 -26.34 -18.09 3.69
C TYR A 770 -27.00 -17.83 2.34
N GLN A 771 -27.38 -18.88 1.60
CA GLN A 771 -28.06 -18.76 0.32
C GLN A 771 -29.43 -18.07 0.47
N GLU A 772 -30.20 -18.43 1.51
CA GLU A 772 -31.50 -17.79 1.82
C GLU A 772 -31.37 -16.29 2.12
N ARG A 773 -30.22 -15.85 2.63
CA ARG A 773 -29.93 -14.46 2.99
C ARG A 773 -29.32 -13.66 1.83
N ALA A 774 -28.76 -14.34 0.85
CA ALA A 774 -28.17 -13.75 -0.34
C ALA A 774 -29.12 -13.95 -1.54
N GLU A 775 -30.09 -13.05 -1.69
CA GLU A 775 -31.07 -13.10 -2.79
C GLU A 775 -30.37 -13.13 -4.16
N GLY A 776 -30.80 -14.05 -5.03
CA GLY A 776 -30.17 -14.29 -6.34
C GLY A 776 -28.96 -15.23 -6.31
N SER A 777 -28.55 -15.72 -5.12
CA SER A 777 -27.52 -16.77 -4.99
C SER A 777 -28.09 -18.18 -5.15
N TRP A 778 -27.24 -19.13 -5.56
CA TRP A 778 -27.63 -20.54 -5.72
C TRP A 778 -26.46 -21.47 -5.43
N ILE A 779 -26.77 -22.70 -5.00
CA ILE A 779 -25.78 -23.73 -4.66
C ILE A 779 -25.64 -24.72 -5.81
N GLU A 780 -24.41 -24.92 -6.28
CA GLU A 780 -24.01 -25.97 -7.21
C GLU A 780 -23.44 -27.15 -6.40
N GLN A 781 -23.95 -28.35 -6.65
CA GLN A 781 -23.43 -29.58 -6.05
C GLN A 781 -22.67 -30.38 -7.09
N ARG A 782 -21.35 -30.52 -6.87
CA ARG A 782 -20.45 -31.38 -7.66
C ARG A 782 -20.24 -32.72 -6.96
N HIS A 783 -19.41 -33.62 -7.47
CA HIS A 783 -19.20 -34.92 -6.84
C HIS A 783 -18.45 -34.78 -5.50
N CYS A 784 -17.38 -34.00 -5.47
CA CYS A 784 -16.49 -33.83 -4.33
C CYS A 784 -16.39 -32.39 -3.83
N SER A 785 -17.18 -31.45 -4.38
CA SER A 785 -17.21 -30.07 -3.91
C SER A 785 -18.63 -29.49 -3.90
N LEU A 786 -18.79 -28.39 -3.16
CA LEU A 786 -20.00 -27.57 -3.15
C LEU A 786 -19.61 -26.13 -3.49
N MET A 787 -20.40 -25.45 -4.30
CA MET A 787 -20.11 -24.06 -4.69
C MET A 787 -21.34 -23.20 -4.48
N LEU A 788 -21.19 -22.08 -3.77
CA LEU A 788 -22.22 -21.05 -3.62
C LEU A 788 -21.92 -19.91 -4.58
N HIS A 789 -22.73 -19.79 -5.62
CA HIS A 789 -22.66 -18.71 -6.60
C HIS A 789 -23.44 -17.52 -6.10
N TYR A 790 -22.76 -16.39 -5.92
CA TYR A 790 -23.36 -15.16 -5.43
C TYR A 790 -23.12 -13.95 -6.38
N GLY A 791 -22.37 -14.14 -7.46
CA GLY A 791 -22.07 -13.07 -8.43
C GLY A 791 -23.28 -12.53 -9.19
N SER A 792 -24.42 -13.22 -9.14
CA SER A 792 -25.70 -12.75 -9.70
C SER A 792 -26.66 -12.19 -8.63
N ALA A 793 -26.20 -12.02 -7.39
CA ALA A 793 -27.00 -11.44 -6.33
C ALA A 793 -27.29 -9.95 -6.58
N GLU A 794 -28.45 -9.47 -6.15
CA GLU A 794 -28.87 -8.07 -6.36
C GLU A 794 -27.97 -7.08 -5.61
N ASP A 795 -27.59 -7.40 -4.37
CA ASP A 795 -26.57 -6.68 -3.60
C ASP A 795 -25.28 -7.50 -3.53
N GLN A 796 -24.38 -7.22 -4.49
CA GLN A 796 -23.10 -7.89 -4.60
C GLN A 796 -22.19 -7.67 -3.38
N ALA A 797 -22.29 -6.52 -2.71
CA ALA A 797 -21.46 -6.20 -1.55
C ALA A 797 -21.93 -6.94 -0.28
N ALA A 798 -23.25 -7.03 -0.08
CA ALA A 798 -23.82 -7.85 0.99
C ALA A 798 -23.58 -9.34 0.75
N ALA A 799 -23.78 -9.80 -0.49
CA ALA A 799 -23.58 -11.21 -0.85
C ALA A 799 -22.11 -11.64 -0.71
N SER A 800 -21.15 -10.79 -1.10
CA SER A 800 -19.72 -11.05 -0.87
C SER A 800 -19.37 -11.14 0.62
N ARG A 801 -19.99 -10.31 1.47
CA ARG A 801 -19.80 -10.37 2.92
C ARG A 801 -20.37 -11.66 3.51
N LEU A 802 -21.58 -12.02 3.13
CA LEU A 802 -22.23 -13.27 3.55
C LEU A 802 -21.43 -14.49 3.10
N ALA A 803 -20.87 -14.46 1.89
CA ALA A 803 -19.98 -15.51 1.39
C ALA A 803 -18.68 -15.61 2.20
N SER A 804 -18.05 -14.48 2.56
CA SER A 804 -16.87 -14.47 3.45
C SER A 804 -17.20 -14.98 4.85
N GLU A 805 -18.33 -14.58 5.44
CA GLU A 805 -18.80 -15.11 6.72
C GLU A 805 -19.10 -16.61 6.64
N CYS A 806 -19.62 -17.08 5.50
CA CYS A 806 -19.85 -18.49 5.23
C CYS A 806 -18.54 -19.27 5.13
N ALA A 807 -17.53 -18.72 4.45
CA ALA A 807 -16.21 -19.31 4.36
C ALA A 807 -15.58 -19.47 5.75
N ASP A 808 -15.59 -18.41 6.56
CA ASP A 808 -15.10 -18.44 7.95
C ASP A 808 -15.86 -19.52 8.76
N HIS A 809 -17.19 -19.56 8.67
CA HIS A 809 -18.01 -20.54 9.41
C HIS A 809 -17.68 -21.99 9.00
N ILE A 810 -17.49 -22.26 7.71
CA ILE A 810 -17.12 -23.60 7.23
C ILE A 810 -15.70 -23.94 7.66
N ASN A 811 -14.75 -23.03 7.51
CA ASN A 811 -13.35 -23.25 7.86
C ASN A 811 -13.17 -23.48 9.37
N ASP A 812 -13.97 -22.83 10.21
CA ASP A 812 -13.91 -23.03 11.67
C ASP A 812 -14.65 -24.31 12.10
N SER A 813 -15.90 -24.51 11.64
CA SER A 813 -16.76 -25.62 12.10
C SER A 813 -16.45 -26.96 11.45
N CYS A 814 -15.90 -26.96 10.23
CA CYS A 814 -15.67 -28.16 9.43
C CYS A 814 -14.18 -28.49 9.22
N ALA A 815 -13.24 -27.76 9.85
CA ALA A 815 -11.80 -28.05 9.78
C ALA A 815 -11.48 -29.53 10.08
N ASN A 816 -12.07 -30.07 11.16
CA ASN A 816 -11.84 -31.46 11.60
C ASN A 816 -12.37 -32.51 10.62
N GLN A 817 -13.23 -32.12 9.67
CA GLN A 817 -13.75 -33.00 8.64
C GLN A 817 -12.85 -33.05 7.39
N GLY A 818 -11.77 -32.26 7.37
CA GLY A 818 -10.81 -32.20 6.27
C GLY A 818 -11.33 -31.38 5.08
N VAL A 819 -12.04 -30.29 5.32
CA VAL A 819 -12.69 -29.45 4.30
C VAL A 819 -12.22 -28.01 4.43
N HIS A 820 -12.03 -27.34 3.30
CA HIS A 820 -11.64 -25.93 3.21
C HIS A 820 -12.57 -25.17 2.26
N ALA A 821 -12.90 -23.94 2.63
CA ALA A 821 -13.76 -23.03 1.89
C ALA A 821 -12.92 -21.86 1.37
N VAL A 822 -12.88 -21.71 0.06
CA VAL A 822 -12.06 -20.75 -0.68
C VAL A 822 -12.94 -19.73 -1.39
N MET A 823 -12.68 -18.46 -1.14
CA MET A 823 -13.35 -17.36 -1.83
C MET A 823 -12.82 -17.21 -3.27
N MET A 824 -13.73 -17.21 -4.23
CA MET A 824 -13.48 -16.92 -5.64
C MET A 824 -14.29 -15.70 -6.08
N ASN A 825 -13.98 -15.15 -7.26
CA ASN A 825 -14.69 -13.99 -7.76
C ASN A 825 -16.16 -14.32 -8.07
N GLY A 826 -17.07 -13.87 -7.21
CA GLY A 826 -18.52 -14.12 -7.33
C GLY A 826 -18.98 -15.52 -6.91
N ALA A 827 -18.12 -16.33 -6.31
CA ALA A 827 -18.48 -17.66 -5.81
C ALA A 827 -17.64 -18.08 -4.59
N LEU A 828 -18.20 -18.90 -3.72
CA LEU A 828 -17.49 -19.58 -2.63
C LEU A 828 -17.40 -21.06 -2.98
N VAL A 829 -16.20 -21.63 -2.99
CA VAL A 829 -15.96 -23.05 -3.28
C VAL A 829 -15.59 -23.76 -2.00
N VAL A 830 -16.23 -24.91 -1.75
CA VAL A 830 -15.92 -25.78 -0.62
C VAL A 830 -15.40 -27.10 -1.16
N GLU A 831 -14.16 -27.44 -0.82
CA GLU A 831 -13.43 -28.59 -1.35
C GLU A 831 -12.64 -29.33 -0.25
N PRO A 832 -12.26 -30.61 -0.46
CA PRO A 832 -11.48 -31.38 0.50
C PRO A 832 -10.06 -30.80 0.65
N ALA A 833 -9.60 -30.60 1.88
CA ALA A 833 -8.28 -30.04 2.16
C ALA A 833 -7.13 -30.99 1.77
N ASP A 834 -7.35 -32.30 1.90
CA ASP A 834 -6.31 -33.32 1.70
C ASP A 834 -6.04 -33.64 0.22
N THR A 835 -6.99 -33.30 -0.68
CA THR A 835 -6.93 -33.68 -2.10
C THR A 835 -7.00 -32.44 -2.99
N ASN A 836 -5.95 -32.21 -3.78
CA ASN A 836 -5.84 -31.08 -4.70
C ASN A 836 -5.15 -31.50 -6.01
N LYS A 837 -4.95 -30.56 -6.93
CA LYS A 837 -4.32 -30.81 -8.24
C LYS A 837 -2.92 -31.42 -8.09
N ALA A 838 -2.18 -31.08 -7.03
CA ALA A 838 -0.84 -31.62 -6.77
C ALA A 838 -0.88 -33.07 -6.26
N SER A 839 -1.85 -33.45 -5.43
CA SER A 839 -2.01 -34.86 -5.02
C SER A 839 -2.38 -35.74 -6.20
N ALA A 840 -3.20 -35.23 -7.13
CA ALA A 840 -3.50 -35.91 -8.39
C ALA A 840 -2.27 -36.04 -9.29
N ALA A 841 -1.49 -34.96 -9.46
CA ALA A 841 -0.24 -35.00 -10.23
C ALA A 841 0.78 -35.99 -9.62
N ALA A 842 0.88 -36.06 -8.29
CA ALA A 842 1.72 -37.03 -7.59
C ALA A 842 1.24 -38.48 -7.76
N MET A 843 -0.07 -38.71 -7.84
CA MET A 843 -0.64 -40.02 -8.18
C MET A 843 -0.28 -40.41 -9.62
N VAL A 844 -0.51 -39.51 -10.58
CA VAL A 844 -0.16 -39.71 -11.99
C VAL A 844 1.32 -40.06 -12.15
N TRP A 845 2.20 -39.34 -11.45
CA TRP A 845 3.63 -39.64 -11.43
C TRP A 845 3.94 -41.04 -10.89
N ARG A 846 3.32 -41.46 -9.77
CA ARG A 846 3.48 -42.81 -9.22
C ARG A 846 3.02 -43.88 -10.20
N HIS A 847 1.87 -43.69 -10.83
CA HIS A 847 1.33 -44.63 -11.81
C HIS A 847 2.23 -44.74 -13.05
N CYS A 848 2.81 -43.60 -13.50
CA CYS A 848 3.82 -43.59 -14.55
C CYS A 848 5.04 -44.43 -14.17
N LEU A 849 5.53 -44.33 -12.93
CA LEU A 849 6.66 -45.14 -12.44
C LEU A 849 6.32 -46.64 -12.35
N GLU A 850 5.11 -47.00 -11.91
CA GLU A 850 4.67 -48.40 -11.84
C GLU A 850 4.56 -49.03 -13.22
N ARG A 851 3.94 -48.36 -14.19
CA ARG A 851 3.90 -48.79 -15.60
C ARG A 851 5.29 -48.84 -16.24
N SER A 852 6.19 -47.95 -15.83
CA SER A 852 7.59 -48.01 -16.31
C SER A 852 8.29 -49.30 -15.89
N LYS A 853 7.92 -49.87 -14.74
CA LYS A 853 8.44 -51.16 -14.26
C LYS A 853 7.83 -52.35 -14.99
N SER A 854 6.55 -52.27 -15.39
CA SER A 854 5.88 -53.36 -16.13
C SER A 854 6.32 -53.42 -17.60
N ASP A 855 6.45 -52.27 -18.25
CA ASP A 855 6.63 -52.17 -19.71
C ASP A 855 8.09 -51.92 -20.11
N ASN A 856 9.00 -51.90 -19.13
CA ASN A 856 10.45 -51.63 -19.27
C ASN A 856 10.77 -50.33 -20.05
N SER A 857 9.85 -49.37 -20.01
CA SER A 857 9.82 -48.16 -20.85
C SER A 857 10.57 -46.95 -20.24
N GLY A 858 11.23 -47.13 -19.09
CA GLY A 858 12.00 -46.09 -18.39
C GLY A 858 11.13 -45.02 -17.71
N ARG A 859 11.57 -44.44 -16.60
CA ARG A 859 10.81 -43.36 -15.91
C ARG A 859 10.75 -42.09 -16.77
N PRO A 860 9.73 -41.23 -16.64
CA PRO A 860 9.75 -39.93 -17.30
C PRO A 860 10.96 -39.10 -16.84
N ASP A 861 11.72 -38.56 -17.78
CA ASP A 861 12.91 -37.72 -17.54
C ASP A 861 12.61 -36.22 -17.72
N PHE A 862 11.43 -35.90 -18.26
CA PHE A 862 10.93 -34.54 -18.47
C PHE A 862 9.54 -34.36 -17.86
N LEU A 863 9.33 -33.26 -17.15
CA LEU A 863 8.04 -32.84 -16.60
C LEU A 863 7.73 -31.40 -17.02
N MET A 864 6.53 -31.16 -17.56
CA MET A 864 6.03 -29.81 -17.82
C MET A 864 4.67 -29.63 -17.15
N ALA A 865 4.51 -28.56 -16.38
CA ALA A 865 3.24 -28.18 -15.76
C ALA A 865 2.88 -26.74 -16.15
N ILE A 866 1.67 -26.52 -16.65
CA ILE A 866 1.22 -25.22 -17.15
C ILE A 866 -0.13 -24.87 -16.51
N GLY A 867 -0.25 -23.64 -16.01
CA GLY A 867 -1.49 -23.15 -15.39
C GLY A 867 -1.60 -21.63 -15.35
N ASP A 868 -2.74 -21.14 -14.88
CA ASP A 868 -3.08 -19.71 -14.80
C ASP A 868 -3.93 -19.36 -13.59
N GLY A 869 -4.29 -20.35 -12.75
CA GLY A 869 -5.05 -20.20 -11.50
C GLY A 869 -4.19 -20.40 -10.24
N ARG A 870 -4.67 -19.91 -9.07
CA ARG A 870 -3.97 -20.08 -7.78
C ARG A 870 -3.92 -21.55 -7.35
N ASP A 871 -4.93 -22.31 -7.77
CA ASP A 871 -5.08 -23.75 -7.64
C ASP A 871 -3.98 -24.55 -8.36
N ASP A 872 -3.23 -23.94 -9.28
CA ASP A 872 -2.09 -24.57 -9.97
C ASP A 872 -0.77 -24.43 -9.20
N GLU A 873 -0.66 -23.49 -8.26
CA GLU A 873 0.56 -23.22 -7.49
C GLU A 873 1.06 -24.46 -6.71
N PRO A 874 0.20 -25.27 -6.06
CA PRO A 874 0.62 -26.54 -5.47
C PRO A 874 1.28 -27.50 -6.47
N VAL A 875 0.82 -27.52 -7.72
CA VAL A 875 1.37 -28.38 -8.79
C VAL A 875 2.76 -27.90 -9.19
N PHE A 876 2.94 -26.57 -9.31
CA PHE A 876 4.26 -25.99 -9.59
C PHE A 876 5.24 -26.30 -8.46
N ARG A 877 4.82 -26.14 -7.21
CA ARG A 877 5.61 -26.50 -6.02
C ARG A 877 6.05 -27.96 -6.05
N TRP A 878 5.12 -28.86 -6.33
CA TRP A 878 5.37 -30.29 -6.41
C TRP A 878 6.38 -30.63 -7.50
N ALA A 879 6.17 -30.11 -8.72
CA ALA A 879 7.07 -30.35 -9.87
C ALA A 879 8.48 -29.82 -9.61
N ASN A 880 8.62 -28.63 -9.03
CA ASN A 880 9.90 -28.02 -8.68
C ASN A 880 10.62 -28.83 -7.58
N LYS A 881 9.89 -29.28 -6.54
CA LYS A 881 10.46 -30.14 -5.48
C LYS A 881 10.94 -31.47 -6.04
N LEU A 882 10.21 -32.05 -7.00
CA LEU A 882 10.56 -33.31 -7.63
C LEU A 882 11.89 -33.22 -8.40
N GLU A 883 12.13 -32.12 -9.12
CA GLU A 883 13.41 -31.89 -9.80
C GLU A 883 14.55 -31.62 -8.80
N ASN A 884 14.31 -30.79 -7.76
CA ASN A 884 15.31 -30.53 -6.71
C ASN A 884 15.74 -31.81 -5.98
N ALA A 885 14.81 -32.75 -5.78
CA ALA A 885 15.06 -34.07 -5.22
C ALA A 885 15.69 -35.07 -6.22
N LYS A 886 15.97 -34.65 -7.46
CA LYS A 886 16.46 -35.48 -8.59
C LYS A 886 15.52 -36.64 -8.94
N GLY A 887 14.23 -36.46 -8.67
CA GLY A 887 13.16 -37.39 -9.04
C GLY A 887 12.88 -37.37 -10.55
N VAL A 888 12.99 -36.20 -11.18
CA VAL A 888 12.94 -35.97 -12.63
C VAL A 888 14.16 -35.16 -13.06
N ASP A 889 14.68 -35.39 -14.27
CA ASP A 889 15.94 -34.78 -14.71
C ASP A 889 15.74 -33.30 -15.15
N TYR A 890 14.55 -32.97 -15.66
CA TYR A 890 14.16 -31.60 -16.01
C TYR A 890 12.68 -31.34 -15.74
N ALA A 891 12.36 -30.28 -14.97
CA ALA A 891 10.99 -29.82 -14.76
C ALA A 891 10.81 -28.37 -15.22
N MET A 892 9.81 -28.10 -16.06
CA MET A 892 9.42 -26.75 -16.46
C MET A 892 8.00 -26.45 -15.98
N THR A 893 7.88 -25.47 -15.08
CA THR A 893 6.59 -24.96 -14.59
C THR A 893 6.33 -23.59 -15.20
N VAL A 894 5.15 -23.39 -15.79
CA VAL A 894 4.80 -22.18 -16.54
C VAL A 894 3.48 -21.61 -16.04
N THR A 895 3.49 -20.35 -15.64
CA THR A 895 2.27 -19.61 -15.28
C THR A 895 1.85 -18.67 -16.41
N LEU A 896 0.55 -18.50 -16.63
CA LEU A 896 -0.02 -17.47 -17.51
C LEU A 896 -0.51 -16.29 -16.67
N GLY A 897 -0.09 -15.08 -17.03
CA GLY A 897 -0.47 -13.85 -16.33
C GLY A 897 0.67 -13.23 -15.52
N SER A 898 0.35 -12.15 -14.79
CA SER A 898 1.30 -11.29 -14.07
C SER A 898 1.05 -11.27 -12.56
N ARG A 899 1.14 -12.44 -11.92
CA ARG A 899 0.97 -12.61 -10.47
C ARG A 899 2.21 -13.23 -9.85
N SER A 900 2.33 -13.16 -8.53
CA SER A 900 3.33 -13.93 -7.78
C SER A 900 3.02 -15.41 -7.90
N THR A 901 4.04 -16.22 -8.22
CA THR A 901 3.88 -17.62 -8.61
C THR A 901 5.15 -18.41 -8.28
N GLU A 902 5.00 -19.71 -8.00
CA GLU A 902 6.07 -20.68 -7.85
C GLU A 902 6.50 -21.29 -9.19
N ALA A 903 5.88 -20.89 -10.31
CA ALA A 903 6.31 -21.31 -11.63
C ALA A 903 7.72 -20.79 -11.97
N LYS A 904 8.48 -21.57 -12.74
CA LYS A 904 9.84 -21.22 -13.22
C LYS A 904 9.84 -20.26 -14.40
N ALA A 905 8.75 -20.21 -15.16
CA ALA A 905 8.62 -19.33 -16.32
C ALA A 905 7.23 -18.69 -16.41
N THR A 906 7.16 -17.47 -16.96
CA THR A 906 5.91 -16.77 -17.26
C THR A 906 5.69 -16.70 -18.76
N LEU A 907 4.41 -16.64 -19.13
CA LEU A 907 4.01 -16.45 -20.51
C LEU A 907 2.91 -15.39 -20.59
N THR A 908 3.29 -14.19 -21.04
CA THR A 908 2.48 -12.95 -20.95
C THR A 908 1.42 -12.80 -22.05
N GLN A 909 1.20 -13.81 -22.88
CA GLN A 909 0.30 -13.77 -24.04
C GLN A 909 -0.99 -14.59 -23.85
N GLY A 910 -1.30 -15.06 -22.63
CA GLY A 910 -2.48 -15.88 -22.32
C GLY A 910 -2.57 -17.14 -23.19
N VAL A 911 -3.78 -17.68 -23.34
CA VAL A 911 -4.12 -18.86 -24.20
C VAL A 911 -3.60 -18.73 -25.64
N THR A 912 -3.40 -17.51 -26.15
CA THR A 912 -2.82 -17.23 -27.48
C THR A 912 -1.33 -17.48 -27.57
N GLY A 913 -0.62 -17.30 -26.47
CA GLY A 913 0.83 -17.43 -26.42
C GLY A 913 1.32 -18.84 -26.13
N LEU A 914 0.50 -19.75 -25.62
CA LEU A 914 0.84 -21.18 -25.47
C LEU A 914 1.02 -21.90 -26.81
N ARG A 915 0.43 -21.33 -27.88
CA ARG A 915 0.25 -21.93 -29.20
C ARG A 915 1.54 -22.20 -29.99
N PRO A 916 2.64 -21.45 -29.84
CA PRO A 916 3.93 -21.78 -30.45
C PRO A 916 4.80 -22.80 -29.72
N PHE A 917 4.38 -23.31 -28.57
CA PHE A 917 5.30 -23.94 -27.61
C PHE A 917 5.00 -25.40 -27.23
N LEU A 918 3.93 -26.00 -27.77
CA LEU A 918 3.61 -27.42 -27.56
C LEU A 918 4.15 -28.28 -28.75
N PRO A 919 4.91 -29.37 -28.53
CA PRO A 919 5.62 -30.05 -29.63
C PRO A 919 4.96 -31.36 -30.08
N GLY A 920 4.67 -31.48 -31.38
CA GLY A 920 4.30 -32.71 -32.12
C GLY A 920 4.80 -32.63 -33.56
N GLU A 921 5.36 -33.72 -34.10
CA GLU A 921 6.47 -33.70 -35.09
C GLU A 921 6.11 -33.59 -36.59
N THR A 922 6.53 -32.49 -37.22
CA THR A 922 7.48 -32.47 -38.37
C THR A 922 7.91 -31.03 -38.62
N GLY A 923 8.95 -30.57 -37.92
CA GLY A 923 9.61 -29.29 -38.18
C GLY A 923 8.69 -28.06 -38.15
N CYS A 924 8.43 -27.52 -36.96
CA CYS A 924 8.02 -26.13 -36.73
C CYS A 924 6.95 -25.59 -37.71
N ILE A 925 5.71 -26.10 -37.60
CA ILE A 925 4.60 -25.67 -38.47
C ILE A 925 4.10 -24.25 -38.13
N LEU A 926 4.55 -23.62 -37.03
CA LEU A 926 4.39 -22.16 -36.86
C LEU A 926 5.43 -21.33 -37.64
N ALA A 927 6.53 -21.92 -38.10
CA ALA A 927 7.42 -21.32 -39.09
C ALA A 927 6.98 -21.64 -40.54
N ARG A 928 6.25 -22.74 -40.78
CA ARG A 928 5.73 -23.09 -42.12
C ARG A 928 4.35 -22.49 -42.45
N ALA A 929 3.43 -22.31 -41.50
CA ALA A 929 2.14 -21.66 -41.76
C ALA A 929 2.21 -20.11 -41.79
N VAL A 930 3.34 -19.52 -41.37
CA VAL A 930 3.61 -18.09 -41.57
C VAL A 930 4.40 -17.82 -42.87
N ILE A 931 4.96 -18.86 -43.52
CA ILE A 931 5.80 -18.69 -44.73
C ILE A 931 5.32 -19.48 -45.97
N GLY A 932 4.36 -20.42 -45.85
CA GLY A 932 3.90 -21.21 -47.00
C GLY A 932 2.38 -21.28 -47.10
N TYR A 933 1.81 -20.58 -48.07
CA TYR A 933 0.41 -20.63 -48.53
C TYR A 933 -0.66 -19.91 -47.67
N LEU A 934 -0.43 -18.63 -47.39
CA LEU A 934 -1.35 -17.59 -47.89
C LEU A 934 -0.77 -17.07 -49.20
N GLY A 935 -1.03 -17.81 -50.28
CA GLY A 935 -0.95 -17.29 -51.62
C GLY A 935 -2.04 -16.25 -51.79
N GLY A 936 -1.65 -14.98 -51.68
CA GLY A 936 -2.53 -13.83 -51.79
C GLY A 936 -1.83 -12.55 -51.35
N LEU A 937 -0.82 -12.15 -52.12
CA LEU A 937 -0.21 -10.81 -52.20
C LEU A 937 -0.58 -9.83 -51.06
N ARG A 938 0.14 -9.87 -49.93
CA ARG A 938 0.16 -8.74 -48.98
C ARG A 938 1.31 -7.82 -49.32
N ALA A 939 1.02 -6.53 -49.42
CA ALA A 939 1.91 -5.51 -49.93
C ALA A 939 2.75 -4.78 -48.85
N ASN A 940 2.80 -5.34 -47.64
CA ASN A 940 3.28 -4.62 -46.46
C ASN A 940 4.72 -5.00 -46.12
N SER A 941 5.51 -3.99 -45.75
CA SER A 941 6.85 -4.17 -45.25
C SER A 941 6.84 -4.60 -43.78
N PRO A 942 7.61 -5.63 -43.39
CA PRO A 942 7.71 -6.08 -41.99
C PRO A 942 8.14 -4.97 -41.02
N ALA A 943 8.98 -4.04 -41.48
CA ALA A 943 9.50 -2.96 -40.66
C ALA A 943 8.40 -1.97 -40.20
N PHE A 944 7.47 -1.62 -41.09
CA PHE A 944 6.39 -0.69 -40.73
C PHE A 944 5.32 -1.37 -39.86
N GLU A 945 4.97 -2.62 -40.18
CA GLU A 945 3.98 -3.38 -39.41
C GLU A 945 4.41 -3.58 -37.94
N GLU A 946 5.69 -3.88 -37.70
CA GLU A 946 6.22 -4.01 -36.35
C GLU A 946 6.33 -2.64 -35.66
N ALA A 947 6.54 -1.54 -36.40
CA ALA A 947 6.62 -0.20 -35.84
C ALA A 947 5.26 0.37 -35.40
N ILE A 948 4.15 0.00 -36.06
CA ILE A 948 2.80 0.47 -35.68
C ILE A 948 2.01 -0.53 -34.83
N LYS A 949 2.65 -1.61 -34.39
CA LYS A 949 2.02 -2.69 -33.65
C LYS A 949 1.40 -2.20 -32.34
N VAL A 950 0.13 -2.56 -32.16
CA VAL A 950 -0.64 -2.32 -30.94
C VAL A 950 -1.02 -3.67 -30.36
N THR A 951 -0.71 -3.88 -29.08
CA THR A 951 -0.97 -5.15 -28.38
C THR A 951 -2.04 -4.91 -27.31
N PRO A 952 -3.19 -5.62 -27.35
CA PRO A 952 -4.18 -5.55 -26.28
C PRO A 952 -3.58 -5.95 -24.94
N LEU A 953 -3.88 -5.17 -23.90
CA LEU A 953 -3.59 -5.51 -22.50
C LEU A 953 -4.88 -5.92 -21.79
N GLU A 954 -5.94 -5.14 -22.01
CA GLU A 954 -7.30 -5.34 -21.49
C GLU A 954 -8.31 -4.90 -22.56
N SER A 955 -9.61 -5.04 -22.28
CA SER A 955 -10.71 -4.67 -23.19
C SER A 955 -10.63 -3.23 -23.73
N HIS A 956 -10.14 -2.27 -22.94
CA HIS A 956 -10.11 -0.85 -23.32
C HIS A 956 -8.72 -0.24 -23.17
N ARG A 957 -7.69 -1.08 -23.04
CA ARG A 957 -6.32 -0.68 -22.74
C ARG A 957 -5.33 -1.50 -23.56
N TYR A 958 -4.40 -0.82 -24.19
CA TYR A 958 -3.45 -1.40 -25.15
C TYR A 958 -2.05 -0.88 -24.90
N SER A 959 -1.05 -1.60 -25.38
CA SER A 959 0.35 -1.18 -25.39
C SER A 959 0.84 -0.97 -26.80
N ALA A 960 1.72 0.00 -26.97
CA ALA A 960 2.48 0.23 -28.19
C ALA A 960 3.92 0.60 -27.83
N PHE A 961 4.85 0.45 -28.77
CA PHE A 961 6.24 0.86 -28.60
C PHE A 961 6.64 1.80 -29.72
N LEU A 962 6.86 3.08 -29.40
CA LEU A 962 7.22 4.11 -30.38
C LEU A 962 8.71 3.97 -30.73
N ARG A 963 9.00 3.70 -32.01
CA ARG A 963 10.35 3.38 -32.50
C ARG A 963 11.14 4.64 -32.85
N ASP A 964 12.45 4.61 -32.56
CA ASP A 964 13.35 5.76 -32.76
C ASP A 964 13.59 6.11 -34.25
N GLU A 965 13.58 5.11 -35.13
CA GLU A 965 13.74 5.28 -36.59
C GLU A 965 12.61 6.07 -37.27
N TRP A 966 11.50 6.31 -36.56
CA TRP A 966 10.35 7.11 -36.99
C TRP A 966 10.27 8.46 -36.27
N CYS A 967 11.36 8.90 -35.62
CA CYS A 967 11.43 10.16 -34.90
C CYS A 967 11.98 11.33 -35.73
N ILE A 968 11.63 12.54 -35.30
CA ILE A 968 12.31 13.80 -35.63
C ILE A 968 13.08 14.24 -34.40
N GLY A 969 14.41 14.20 -34.46
CA GLY A 969 15.31 14.39 -33.32
C GLY A 969 15.13 13.28 -32.30
N THR A 970 14.53 13.56 -31.15
CA THR A 970 14.18 12.54 -30.13
C THR A 970 12.67 12.38 -29.93
N VAL A 971 11.85 12.98 -30.80
CA VAL A 971 10.38 12.94 -30.72
C VAL A 971 9.79 12.08 -31.83
N PRO A 972 8.93 11.09 -31.53
CA PRO A 972 8.17 10.36 -32.54
C PRO A 972 7.40 11.32 -33.47
N HIS A 973 7.46 11.07 -34.78
CA HIS A 973 6.77 11.90 -35.76
C HIS A 973 5.24 11.88 -35.55
N GLY A 974 4.56 13.00 -35.78
CA GLY A 974 3.12 13.16 -35.54
C GLY A 974 2.30 12.14 -36.34
N GLY A 975 2.50 12.10 -37.65
CA GLY A 975 1.83 11.14 -38.54
C GLY A 975 2.16 9.68 -38.25
N TYR A 976 3.35 9.38 -37.72
CA TYR A 976 3.71 8.00 -37.30
C TYR A 976 2.92 7.61 -36.06
N THR A 977 2.86 8.53 -35.08
CA THR A 977 2.02 8.37 -33.89
C THR A 977 0.55 8.21 -34.28
N THR A 978 0.07 8.94 -35.28
CA THR A 978 -1.28 8.79 -35.83
C THR A 978 -1.49 7.45 -36.52
N ALA A 979 -0.50 6.89 -37.22
CA ALA A 979 -0.59 5.55 -37.79
C ALA A 979 -0.71 4.46 -36.71
N VAL A 980 -0.01 4.60 -35.57
CA VAL A 980 -0.20 3.74 -34.38
C VAL A 980 -1.63 3.87 -33.84
N ILE A 981 -2.16 5.09 -33.75
CA ILE A 981 -3.53 5.36 -33.29
C ILE A 981 -4.58 4.82 -34.28
N TYR A 982 -4.30 4.85 -35.58
CA TYR A 982 -5.14 4.21 -36.59
C TYR A 982 -5.19 2.70 -36.35
N ARG A 983 -4.03 2.06 -36.14
CA ARG A 983 -3.94 0.62 -35.85
C ARG A 983 -4.60 0.26 -34.51
N LEU A 984 -4.58 1.15 -33.52
CA LEU A 984 -5.33 1.03 -32.28
C LEU A 984 -6.82 0.90 -32.54
N ALA A 985 -7.42 1.75 -33.39
CA ALA A 985 -8.84 1.68 -33.70
C ALA A 985 -9.21 0.31 -34.33
N LEU A 986 -8.43 -0.16 -35.30
CA LEU A 986 -8.64 -1.48 -35.90
C LEU A 986 -8.55 -2.61 -34.86
N THR A 987 -7.52 -2.53 -34.01
CA THR A 987 -7.26 -3.54 -32.97
C THR A 987 -8.36 -3.53 -31.92
N HIS A 988 -8.87 -2.35 -31.54
CA HIS A 988 -9.94 -2.19 -30.57
C HIS A 988 -11.25 -2.79 -31.07
N PHE A 989 -11.69 -2.47 -32.28
CA PHE A 989 -12.92 -3.08 -32.81
C PHE A 989 -12.77 -4.59 -33.07
N ALA A 990 -11.58 -5.06 -33.47
CA ALA A 990 -11.33 -6.50 -33.63
C ALA A 990 -11.26 -7.26 -32.30
N HIS A 991 -10.82 -6.62 -31.22
CA HIS A 991 -10.61 -7.27 -29.93
C HIS A 991 -11.81 -7.12 -29.00
N THR A 992 -12.34 -5.90 -28.87
CA THR A 992 -13.34 -5.51 -27.88
C THR A 992 -14.76 -5.63 -28.42
N HIS A 993 -14.94 -5.40 -29.73
CA HIS A 993 -16.24 -5.44 -30.40
C HIS A 993 -16.24 -6.38 -31.62
N PRO A 994 -15.78 -7.64 -31.49
CA PRO A 994 -15.53 -8.54 -32.63
C PRO A 994 -16.79 -8.90 -33.43
N THR A 995 -17.98 -8.75 -32.84
CA THR A 995 -19.27 -9.10 -33.46
C THR A 995 -20.08 -7.87 -33.89
N LEU A 996 -19.58 -6.65 -33.67
CA LEU A 996 -20.34 -5.43 -33.94
C LEU A 996 -20.51 -5.15 -35.45
N TYR A 997 -19.54 -5.57 -36.26
CA TYR A 997 -19.54 -5.38 -37.71
C TYR A 997 -19.14 -6.66 -38.43
N ASP A 998 -19.83 -6.96 -39.54
CA ASP A 998 -19.53 -8.13 -40.39
C ASP A 998 -18.21 -8.00 -41.17
N ALA A 999 -17.68 -6.77 -41.28
CA ALA A 999 -16.43 -6.45 -41.94
C ALA A 999 -15.59 -5.49 -41.07
N PRO A 1000 -14.25 -5.49 -41.17
CA PRO A 1000 -13.39 -4.63 -40.36
C PRO A 1000 -13.76 -3.14 -40.52
N ALA A 1001 -14.15 -2.51 -39.42
CA ALA A 1001 -14.41 -1.08 -39.39
C ALA A 1001 -13.09 -0.30 -39.41
N THR A 1002 -12.97 0.61 -40.38
CA THR A 1002 -11.78 1.43 -40.58
C THR A 1002 -12.07 2.89 -40.22
N PRO A 1003 -11.11 3.64 -39.64
CA PRO A 1003 -11.25 5.07 -39.45
C PRO A 1003 -11.63 5.81 -40.75
N ILE A 1004 -12.69 6.62 -40.67
CA ILE A 1004 -13.12 7.55 -41.71
C ILE A 1004 -12.83 9.01 -41.33
N SER A 1005 -12.70 9.29 -40.02
CA SER A 1005 -12.27 10.60 -39.52
C SER A 1005 -11.46 10.45 -38.22
N LEU A 1006 -10.37 11.23 -38.10
CA LEU A 1006 -9.48 11.32 -36.95
C LEU A 1006 -9.36 12.78 -36.51
N GLN A 1007 -9.55 13.06 -35.22
CA GLN A 1007 -9.38 14.39 -34.64
C GLN A 1007 -8.46 14.29 -33.42
N LEU A 1008 -7.18 14.62 -33.58
CA LEU A 1008 -6.14 14.40 -32.57
C LEU A 1008 -5.52 15.71 -32.07
N SER A 1009 -5.27 15.78 -30.77
CA SER A 1009 -4.53 16.85 -30.10
C SER A 1009 -3.27 16.30 -29.43
N PHE A 1010 -2.11 16.83 -29.82
CA PHE A 1010 -0.80 16.51 -29.24
C PHE A 1010 -0.54 17.42 -28.04
N LEU A 1011 -1.12 17.06 -26.91
CA LEU A 1011 -1.12 17.84 -25.68
C LEU A 1011 0.29 18.05 -25.11
N ARG A 1012 1.15 17.03 -25.22
CA ARG A 1012 2.51 17.03 -24.70
C ARG A 1012 3.42 16.28 -25.66
N ARG A 1013 4.73 16.57 -25.55
CA ARG A 1013 5.78 15.90 -26.30
C ARG A 1013 5.79 14.39 -26.00
N THR A 1014 5.76 13.58 -27.05
CA THR A 1014 5.96 12.12 -27.00
C THR A 1014 7.45 11.78 -26.98
N ALA A 1015 7.78 10.58 -26.52
CA ALA A 1015 9.14 10.04 -26.49
C ALA A 1015 9.19 8.65 -27.16
N ALA A 1016 10.32 8.29 -27.74
CA ALA A 1016 10.54 6.91 -28.17
C ALA A 1016 10.52 5.97 -26.95
N GLY A 1017 9.96 4.78 -27.11
CA GLY A 1017 9.77 3.82 -26.02
C GLY A 1017 8.32 3.39 -25.80
N PRO A 1018 8.02 2.75 -24.66
CA PRO A 1018 6.70 2.21 -24.39
C PRO A 1018 5.64 3.31 -24.24
N ALA A 1019 4.44 3.03 -24.72
CA ALA A 1019 3.26 3.85 -24.56
C ALA A 1019 2.05 2.97 -24.21
N ILE A 1020 1.18 3.49 -23.35
CA ILE A 1020 -0.10 2.89 -23.01
C ILE A 1020 -1.19 3.66 -23.74
N LEU A 1021 -2.07 2.96 -24.43
CA LEU A 1021 -3.20 3.52 -25.15
C LEU A 1021 -4.48 3.13 -24.41
N THR A 1022 -5.36 4.08 -24.12
CA THR A 1022 -6.67 3.80 -23.53
C THR A 1022 -7.76 4.25 -24.48
N VAL A 1023 -8.82 3.47 -24.60
CA VAL A 1023 -9.97 3.74 -25.47
C VAL A 1023 -11.23 3.84 -24.63
N GLN A 1024 -12.09 4.81 -24.92
CA GLN A 1024 -13.42 4.94 -24.35
C GLN A 1024 -14.45 4.96 -25.48
N ASP A 1025 -15.45 4.10 -25.37
CA ASP A 1025 -16.51 4.00 -26.37
C ASP A 1025 -17.53 5.11 -26.16
N MET A 1026 -17.55 6.09 -27.06
CA MET A 1026 -18.45 7.24 -26.96
C MET A 1026 -19.80 6.97 -27.61
N LYS A 1027 -19.76 6.29 -28.76
CA LYS A 1027 -20.94 5.87 -29.51
C LYS A 1027 -20.62 4.60 -30.27
N LEU A 1028 -21.36 3.53 -30.01
CA LEU A 1028 -21.34 2.32 -30.82
C LEU A 1028 -22.61 2.30 -31.67
N GLY A 1029 -22.45 2.10 -32.98
CA GLY A 1029 -23.58 2.14 -33.90
C GLY A 1029 -23.39 1.25 -35.11
N ALA A 1030 -24.50 0.71 -35.63
CA ALA A 1030 -24.49 -0.25 -36.75
C ALA A 1030 -23.86 0.30 -38.05
N ARG A 1031 -23.81 1.62 -38.23
CA ARG A 1031 -23.17 2.25 -39.40
C ARG A 1031 -21.85 2.95 -39.10
N THR A 1032 -21.78 3.63 -37.96
CA THR A 1032 -20.59 4.38 -37.54
C THR A 1032 -20.45 4.28 -36.04
N SER A 1033 -19.21 4.11 -35.56
CA SER A 1033 -18.89 4.18 -34.15
C SER A 1033 -17.84 5.26 -33.91
N THR A 1034 -17.92 5.93 -32.76
CA THR A 1034 -16.99 6.96 -32.32
C THR A 1034 -16.36 6.54 -31.01
N ILE A 1035 -15.03 6.57 -30.96
CA ILE A 1035 -14.23 6.26 -29.78
C ILE A 1035 -13.38 7.48 -29.40
N HIS A 1036 -13.16 7.67 -28.10
CA HIS A 1036 -12.20 8.61 -27.55
C HIS A 1036 -10.93 7.86 -27.14
N ILE A 1037 -9.76 8.38 -27.48
CA ILE A 1037 -8.48 7.71 -27.24
C ILE A 1037 -7.54 8.61 -26.45
N ASN A 1038 -6.71 8.00 -25.61
CA ASN A 1038 -5.53 8.64 -25.01
C ASN A 1038 -4.29 7.80 -25.28
N LEU A 1039 -3.18 8.45 -25.63
CA LEU A 1039 -1.83 7.88 -25.62
C LEU A 1039 -1.08 8.45 -24.43
N CYS A 1040 -0.68 7.57 -23.52
CA CYS A 1040 -0.05 7.89 -22.25
C CYS A 1040 1.38 7.37 -22.19
N GLN A 1041 2.30 8.20 -21.67
CA GLN A 1041 3.69 7.83 -21.41
C GLN A 1041 4.12 8.38 -20.05
N PRO A 1042 5.17 7.83 -19.42
CA PRO A 1042 5.66 8.31 -18.13
C PRO A 1042 5.88 9.84 -18.09
N SER A 1043 5.58 10.47 -16.95
CA SER A 1043 5.85 11.89 -16.72
C SER A 1043 7.36 12.16 -16.73
N GLU A 1044 7.78 13.21 -17.44
CA GLU A 1044 9.16 13.70 -17.43
C GLU A 1044 9.42 14.78 -16.37
N LYS A 1045 8.36 15.32 -15.74
CA LYS A 1045 8.43 16.52 -14.87
C LYS A 1045 8.21 16.25 -13.39
N LYS A 1046 7.65 15.09 -13.03
CA LYS A 1046 7.36 14.74 -11.64
C LYS A 1046 8.31 13.65 -11.18
N ALA A 1047 8.97 13.87 -10.05
CA ALA A 1047 9.93 12.93 -9.44
C ALA A 1047 9.31 11.58 -8.99
N LYS A 1048 7.98 11.40 -9.12
CA LYS A 1048 7.31 10.11 -8.91
C LYS A 1048 7.51 9.19 -10.12
N LYS A 1049 8.48 8.28 -10.06
CA LYS A 1049 8.68 7.21 -11.06
C LYS A 1049 7.37 6.43 -11.24
N GLY A 1050 6.76 6.51 -12.43
CA GLY A 1050 5.65 5.65 -12.85
C GLY A 1050 4.31 6.33 -13.16
N GLU A 1051 4.11 7.62 -12.85
CA GLU A 1051 2.86 8.32 -13.21
C GLU A 1051 2.76 8.51 -14.74
N LEU A 1052 1.71 7.97 -15.36
CA LEU A 1052 1.46 8.10 -16.80
C LEU A 1052 0.77 9.44 -17.11
N GLU A 1053 1.36 10.23 -18.02
CA GLU A 1053 0.76 11.45 -18.55
C GLU A 1053 0.17 11.23 -19.93
N VAL A 1054 -1.03 11.77 -20.17
CA VAL A 1054 -1.61 11.84 -21.51
C VAL A 1054 -0.75 12.75 -22.39
N LYS A 1055 -0.20 12.20 -23.47
CA LYS A 1055 0.60 12.90 -24.47
C LYS A 1055 -0.22 13.28 -25.70
N VAL A 1056 -1.09 12.37 -26.16
CA VAL A 1056 -2.03 12.59 -27.27
C VAL A 1056 -3.43 12.18 -26.83
N ALA A 1057 -4.44 12.97 -27.19
CA ALA A 1057 -5.85 12.62 -26.97
C ALA A 1057 -6.68 12.99 -28.19
N GLY A 1058 -7.79 12.30 -28.43
CA GLY A 1058 -8.65 12.63 -29.56
C GLY A 1058 -9.81 11.69 -29.81
N TYR A 1059 -10.60 12.01 -30.82
CA TYR A 1059 -11.76 11.22 -31.24
C TYR A 1059 -11.51 10.56 -32.60
N ILE A 1060 -11.96 9.32 -32.74
CA ILE A 1060 -11.88 8.54 -33.97
C ILE A 1060 -13.29 8.09 -34.33
N THR A 1061 -13.70 8.35 -35.57
CA THR A 1061 -14.92 7.76 -36.12
C THR A 1061 -14.57 6.68 -37.12
N VAL A 1062 -15.11 5.48 -36.91
CA VAL A 1062 -14.92 4.31 -37.78
C VAL A 1062 -16.22 3.94 -38.49
N SER A 1063 -16.10 3.34 -39.67
CA SER A 1063 -17.23 2.75 -40.39
C SER A 1063 -16.77 1.49 -41.14
N PRO A 1064 -17.58 0.41 -41.17
CA PRO A 1064 -17.30 -0.75 -41.99
C PRO A 1064 -17.66 -0.46 -43.46
N PRO A 1065 -16.97 -1.09 -44.44
CA PRO A 1065 -17.26 -0.89 -45.86
C PRO A 1065 -18.71 -1.15 -46.26
N THR A 1066 -19.35 -2.11 -45.60
CA THR A 1066 -20.75 -2.50 -45.86
C THR A 1066 -21.76 -1.43 -45.46
N ALA A 1067 -21.40 -0.48 -44.58
CA ALA A 1067 -22.30 0.58 -44.11
C ALA A 1067 -22.19 1.88 -44.93
N GLU A 1068 -21.17 2.03 -45.77
CA GLU A 1068 -20.92 3.22 -46.58
C GLU A 1068 -21.74 3.18 -47.89
N VAL A 1069 -23.08 3.14 -47.76
CA VAL A 1069 -24.00 3.13 -48.90
C VAL A 1069 -24.45 4.57 -49.21
N GLY A 1070 -23.99 5.13 -50.33
CA GLY A 1070 -24.30 6.49 -50.75
C GLY A 1070 -23.88 6.81 -52.19
N ILE A 1071 -24.19 8.02 -52.66
CA ILE A 1071 -23.84 8.48 -54.01
C ILE A 1071 -22.32 8.74 -54.06
N SER A 1072 -21.65 8.12 -55.04
CA SER A 1072 -20.29 8.48 -55.43
C SER A 1072 -20.35 9.23 -56.77
N SER A 1073 -19.90 10.47 -56.81
CA SER A 1073 -19.88 11.30 -58.02
C SER A 1073 -18.64 12.18 -58.05
N ASN A 1074 -18.07 12.39 -59.23
CA ASN A 1074 -17.01 13.36 -59.43
C ASN A 1074 -17.62 14.78 -59.39
N THR A 1075 -17.09 15.65 -58.53
CA THR A 1075 -17.59 17.01 -58.34
C THR A 1075 -16.99 18.03 -59.30
N GLY A 1076 -16.09 17.61 -60.20
CA GLY A 1076 -15.33 18.50 -61.07
C GLY A 1076 -14.33 19.39 -60.32
N TRP A 1077 -13.95 18.99 -59.10
CA TRP A 1077 -12.97 19.71 -58.31
C TRP A 1077 -11.55 19.38 -58.77
N ASP A 1078 -10.78 20.42 -59.11
CA ASP A 1078 -9.38 20.32 -59.54
C ASP A 1078 -8.42 21.04 -58.59
N LEU A 1079 -7.18 20.59 -58.58
CA LEU A 1079 -6.07 21.19 -57.85
C LEU A 1079 -5.79 22.62 -58.32
N GLN A 1080 -5.93 23.61 -57.42
CA GLN A 1080 -5.62 25.02 -57.68
C GLN A 1080 -4.46 25.53 -56.81
N PRO A 1081 -3.38 26.11 -57.39
CA PRO A 1081 -3.07 26.19 -58.83
C PRO A 1081 -2.76 24.82 -59.45
N ALA A 1082 -2.89 24.64 -60.76
CA ALA A 1082 -2.61 23.36 -61.42
C ALA A 1082 -1.20 22.83 -61.09
N ALA A 1083 -1.08 21.50 -60.88
CA ALA A 1083 0.21 20.86 -60.63
C ALA A 1083 1.15 21.00 -61.84
N GLN A 1084 2.47 20.91 -61.61
CA GLN A 1084 3.44 20.98 -62.71
C GLN A 1084 3.26 19.80 -63.68
N PRO A 1085 3.21 20.04 -65.01
CA PRO A 1085 3.01 18.97 -65.97
C PRO A 1085 4.24 18.06 -66.07
N GLY A 1086 4.01 16.76 -66.25
CA GLY A 1086 5.04 15.77 -66.56
C GLY A 1086 5.20 15.55 -68.07
N THR A 1087 5.90 14.47 -68.46
CA THR A 1087 6.12 14.13 -69.88
C THR A 1087 5.04 13.22 -70.48
N GLY A 1088 4.08 12.77 -69.67
CA GLY A 1088 3.01 11.86 -70.08
C GLY A 1088 1.89 12.53 -70.90
N PRO A 1089 0.96 11.72 -71.44
CA PRO A 1089 -0.20 12.22 -72.17
C PRO A 1089 -1.03 13.18 -71.31
N ASN A 1090 -1.55 14.27 -71.90
CA ASN A 1090 -2.32 15.31 -71.22
C ASN A 1090 -1.57 16.06 -70.09
N GLY A 1091 -0.24 16.03 -70.09
CA GLY A 1091 0.58 16.67 -69.06
C GLY A 1091 0.69 15.88 -67.75
N SER A 1092 0.26 14.61 -67.74
CA SER A 1092 0.41 13.71 -66.60
C SER A 1092 1.90 13.35 -66.33
N VAL A 1093 2.21 12.99 -65.09
CA VAL A 1093 3.56 12.59 -64.69
C VAL A 1093 3.78 11.11 -65.05
N ASN A 1094 4.87 10.83 -65.76
CA ASN A 1094 5.28 9.46 -66.06
C ASN A 1094 5.94 8.82 -64.83
N LEU A 1095 5.12 8.21 -63.97
CA LEU A 1095 5.54 7.61 -62.70
C LEU A 1095 6.57 6.47 -62.89
N ALA A 1096 6.51 5.74 -64.00
CA ALA A 1096 7.47 4.67 -64.31
C ALA A 1096 8.88 5.24 -64.58
N ALA A 1097 8.97 6.29 -65.42
CA ALA A 1097 10.23 7.00 -65.68
C ALA A 1097 10.75 7.68 -64.41
N LEU A 1098 9.85 8.32 -63.65
CA LEU A 1098 10.19 9.01 -62.40
C LEU A 1098 10.79 8.06 -61.35
N GLY A 1099 10.22 6.87 -61.18
CA GLY A 1099 10.71 5.88 -60.21
C GLY A 1099 11.99 5.14 -60.62
N GLN A 1100 12.33 5.08 -61.91
CA GLN A 1100 13.56 4.42 -62.41
C GLN A 1100 14.73 5.39 -62.53
N THR A 1101 14.49 6.57 -63.07
CA THR A 1101 15.54 7.55 -63.41
C THR A 1101 15.66 8.67 -62.38
N GLY A 1102 14.69 8.81 -61.48
CA GLY A 1102 14.61 9.91 -60.53
C GLY A 1102 14.15 11.23 -61.17
N ARG A 1103 13.71 11.24 -62.43
CA ARG A 1103 13.29 12.46 -63.14
C ARG A 1103 12.15 12.20 -64.13
N ASP A 1104 11.22 13.14 -64.23
CA ASP A 1104 10.23 13.21 -65.30
C ASP A 1104 9.90 14.67 -65.63
N GLY A 1105 10.43 15.18 -66.75
CA GLY A 1105 10.31 16.59 -67.12
C GLY A 1105 10.89 17.52 -66.05
N LYS A 1106 10.00 18.28 -65.38
CA LYS A 1106 10.33 19.18 -64.27
C LYS A 1106 10.28 18.51 -62.90
N TRP A 1107 9.82 17.26 -62.80
CA TRP A 1107 9.80 16.49 -61.56
C TRP A 1107 11.14 15.79 -61.34
N VAL A 1108 11.67 15.89 -60.13
CA VAL A 1108 12.95 15.28 -59.73
C VAL A 1108 12.82 14.61 -58.36
N LEU A 1109 13.65 13.58 -58.11
CA LEU A 1109 13.83 13.00 -56.79
C LEU A 1109 14.38 14.06 -55.84
N LEU A 1110 13.66 14.31 -54.76
CA LEU A 1110 14.00 15.30 -53.75
C LEU A 1110 14.86 14.66 -52.66
N GLN A 1111 15.91 15.37 -52.26
CA GLN A 1111 16.70 15.02 -51.08
C GLN A 1111 16.09 15.70 -49.85
N PRO A 1112 15.58 14.94 -48.87
CA PRO A 1112 14.99 15.54 -47.68
C PRO A 1112 16.04 16.34 -46.89
N PRO A 1113 15.75 17.57 -46.45
CA PRO A 1113 16.67 18.35 -45.64
C PRO A 1113 16.87 17.72 -44.25
N TYR A 1114 18.13 17.66 -43.81
CA TYR A 1114 18.57 17.16 -42.49
C TYR A 1114 18.13 15.70 -42.17
N PRO A 1115 18.43 14.71 -43.02
CA PRO A 1115 17.90 13.34 -42.88
C PRO A 1115 18.31 12.64 -41.58
N LYS A 1116 19.49 12.96 -41.03
CA LYS A 1116 19.95 12.43 -39.73
C LYS A 1116 19.09 12.91 -38.55
N PHE A 1117 18.61 14.16 -38.62
CA PHE A 1117 17.70 14.72 -37.63
C PHE A 1117 16.25 14.28 -37.91
N ARG A 1118 15.84 14.24 -39.18
CA ARG A 1118 14.48 13.90 -39.61
C ARG A 1118 14.40 12.43 -40.05
N ARG A 1119 14.70 11.47 -39.17
CA ARG A 1119 14.82 10.04 -39.51
C ARG A 1119 13.55 9.47 -40.17
N ALA A 1120 12.37 9.95 -39.77
CA ALA A 1120 11.11 9.58 -40.42
C ALA A 1120 11.09 9.82 -41.94
N THR A 1121 11.82 10.83 -42.45
CA THR A 1121 11.90 11.12 -43.90
C THR A 1121 12.68 10.07 -44.69
N LEU A 1122 13.53 9.28 -44.03
CA LEU A 1122 14.28 8.19 -44.66
C LEU A 1122 13.39 7.00 -45.04
N GLN A 1123 12.16 6.97 -44.52
CA GLN A 1123 11.20 5.91 -44.79
C GLN A 1123 10.43 6.15 -46.11
N LEU A 1124 10.76 7.20 -46.88
CA LEU A 1124 10.07 7.62 -48.10
C LEU A 1124 11.06 7.98 -49.22
N GLU A 1125 10.63 7.76 -50.47
CA GLU A 1125 11.16 8.49 -51.62
C GLU A 1125 10.16 9.59 -51.98
N LEU A 1126 10.63 10.84 -52.03
CA LEU A 1126 9.82 12.01 -52.37
C LEU A 1126 10.30 12.60 -53.70
N TYR A 1127 9.35 12.95 -54.56
CA TYR A 1127 9.60 13.52 -55.87
C TYR A 1127 8.78 14.79 -56.00
N GLY A 1128 9.38 15.88 -56.47
CA GLY A 1128 8.72 17.17 -56.56
C GLY A 1128 9.28 18.01 -57.71
N PRO A 1129 8.69 19.18 -57.99
CA PRO A 1129 9.22 20.10 -58.98
C PRO A 1129 10.67 20.50 -58.68
N ASP A 1130 11.47 20.63 -59.74
CA ASP A 1130 12.89 21.01 -59.67
C ASP A 1130 13.07 22.29 -58.82
N PRO A 1131 13.82 22.23 -57.71
CA PRO A 1131 14.04 23.38 -56.83
C PRO A 1131 14.60 24.63 -57.55
N ALA A 1132 15.24 24.46 -58.72
CA ALA A 1132 15.74 25.55 -59.54
C ALA A 1132 14.64 26.45 -60.15
N LEU A 1133 13.36 26.02 -60.13
CA LEU A 1133 12.23 26.74 -60.73
C LEU A 1133 11.65 27.87 -59.85
N GLY A 1134 12.26 28.15 -58.69
CA GLY A 1134 11.83 29.19 -57.75
C GLY A 1134 10.99 28.66 -56.58
N LYS A 1135 10.75 29.50 -55.56
CA LYS A 1135 10.02 29.11 -54.33
C LYS A 1135 8.52 28.94 -54.62
N PRO A 1136 7.95 27.73 -54.55
CA PRO A 1136 6.55 27.54 -54.86
C PRO A 1136 5.66 27.93 -53.66
N LYS A 1137 4.48 28.52 -53.93
CA LYS A 1137 3.48 28.89 -52.90
C LYS A 1137 2.77 27.67 -52.29
N VAL A 1138 2.77 26.55 -53.01
CA VAL A 1138 2.21 25.25 -52.63
C VAL A 1138 3.27 24.19 -52.89
N ILE A 1139 3.25 23.10 -52.14
CA ILE A 1139 4.23 22.02 -52.30
C ILE A 1139 3.54 20.80 -52.83
N ASP A 1140 3.96 20.39 -54.02
CA ASP A 1140 3.47 19.22 -54.69
C ASP A 1140 4.54 18.12 -54.63
N GLN A 1141 4.14 16.95 -54.16
CA GLN A 1141 5.04 15.82 -54.05
C GLN A 1141 4.36 14.50 -54.40
N TRP A 1142 5.02 13.73 -55.27
CA TRP A 1142 4.78 12.31 -55.46
C TRP A 1142 5.63 11.53 -54.47
N SER A 1143 5.06 10.47 -53.89
CA SER A 1143 5.71 9.74 -52.80
C SER A 1143 5.60 8.23 -52.96
N ARG A 1144 6.69 7.53 -52.64
CA ARG A 1144 6.70 6.07 -52.51
C ARG A 1144 7.08 5.69 -51.09
N PHE A 1145 6.38 4.71 -50.54
CA PHE A 1145 6.62 4.23 -49.19
C PHE A 1145 7.80 3.26 -49.17
N ARG A 1146 8.87 3.58 -48.43
CA ARG A 1146 10.14 2.82 -48.40
C ARG A 1146 10.64 2.58 -46.96
N PRO A 1147 9.81 2.01 -46.07
CA PRO A 1147 10.24 1.71 -44.70
C PRO A 1147 11.47 0.80 -44.71
N GLY A 1148 12.51 1.18 -43.98
CA GLY A 1148 13.78 0.45 -43.92
C GLY A 1148 14.49 0.26 -45.27
N GLY A 1149 14.12 1.04 -46.29
CA GLY A 1149 14.63 0.88 -47.67
C GLY A 1149 13.93 -0.19 -48.51
N ASP A 1150 12.81 -0.75 -48.04
CA ASP A 1150 12.06 -1.78 -48.75
C ASP A 1150 11.37 -1.24 -50.01
N ARG A 1151 11.92 -1.55 -51.19
CA ARG A 1151 11.37 -1.13 -52.50
C ARG A 1151 10.08 -1.84 -52.90
N LYS A 1152 9.70 -2.93 -52.23
CA LYS A 1152 8.47 -3.67 -52.50
C LYS A 1152 7.29 -3.17 -51.64
N ALA A 1153 7.54 -2.37 -50.62
CA ALA A 1153 6.50 -1.77 -49.80
C ALA A 1153 5.54 -0.91 -50.63
N ARG A 1154 4.26 -0.92 -50.24
CA ARG A 1154 3.19 -0.11 -50.81
C ARG A 1154 2.48 0.68 -49.72
N TRP A 1155 1.81 1.77 -50.11
CA TRP A 1155 0.99 2.59 -49.23
C TRP A 1155 -0.26 1.82 -48.78
N THR A 1156 -0.44 1.69 -47.46
CA THR A 1156 -1.66 1.14 -46.83
C THR A 1156 -2.52 2.27 -46.26
N ASN A 1157 -3.76 1.95 -45.85
CA ASN A 1157 -4.65 2.93 -45.23
C ASN A 1157 -4.05 3.54 -43.94
N GLU A 1158 -3.31 2.76 -43.14
CA GLU A 1158 -2.59 3.25 -41.96
C GLU A 1158 -1.39 4.13 -42.35
N ALA A 1159 -0.67 3.76 -43.42
CA ALA A 1159 0.47 4.53 -43.91
C ALA A 1159 0.05 5.90 -44.50
N VAL A 1160 -1.19 6.05 -44.97
CA VAL A 1160 -1.71 7.36 -45.39
C VAL A 1160 -1.70 8.36 -44.22
N ALA A 1161 -2.01 7.93 -43.00
CA ALA A 1161 -1.95 8.79 -41.82
C ALA A 1161 -0.52 9.30 -41.55
N PHE A 1162 0.49 8.52 -41.92
CA PHE A 1162 1.89 8.95 -41.89
C PHE A 1162 2.18 9.99 -42.98
N LEU A 1163 1.79 9.74 -44.24
CA LEU A 1163 2.02 10.66 -45.36
C LEU A 1163 1.39 12.05 -45.15
N VAL A 1164 0.21 12.09 -44.55
CA VAL A 1164 -0.54 13.33 -44.30
C VAL A 1164 0.27 14.36 -43.49
N ASP A 1165 1.16 13.93 -42.60
CA ASP A 1165 2.00 14.80 -41.77
C ASP A 1165 3.45 14.88 -42.32
N MET A 1166 3.72 14.36 -43.52
CA MET A 1166 5.07 14.30 -44.11
C MET A 1166 5.31 15.39 -45.17
N PHE A 1167 5.87 16.52 -44.76
CA PHE A 1167 6.13 17.68 -45.64
C PHE A 1167 7.53 18.30 -45.46
N PRO A 1168 8.61 17.51 -45.61
CA PRO A 1168 9.96 17.97 -45.28
C PRO A 1168 10.44 19.16 -46.14
N MET A 1169 9.92 19.32 -47.35
CA MET A 1169 10.23 20.45 -48.23
C MET A 1169 9.59 21.76 -47.76
N ALA A 1170 8.39 21.73 -47.16
CA ALA A 1170 7.77 22.92 -46.55
C ALA A 1170 8.61 23.43 -45.40
N LEU A 1171 9.13 22.51 -44.59
CA LEU A 1171 9.97 22.83 -43.45
C LEU A 1171 11.29 23.47 -43.88
N GLY A 1172 11.91 22.99 -44.97
CA GLY A 1172 13.12 23.61 -45.54
C GLY A 1172 12.90 25.05 -46.02
N GLY A 1173 11.74 25.34 -46.62
CA GLY A 1173 11.34 26.70 -47.00
C GLY A 1173 11.16 27.62 -45.79
N LEU A 1174 10.55 27.13 -44.71
CA LEU A 1174 10.38 27.85 -43.45
C LEU A 1174 11.70 28.11 -42.73
N ASP A 1175 12.61 27.13 -42.72
CA ASP A 1175 13.98 27.27 -42.16
C ASP A 1175 14.73 28.44 -42.86
N GLN A 1176 14.60 28.57 -44.19
CA GLN A 1176 15.20 29.67 -44.96
C GLN A 1176 14.53 31.04 -44.70
N MET A 1177 13.20 31.08 -44.60
CA MET A 1177 12.47 32.32 -44.29
C MET A 1177 12.80 32.86 -42.89
N ALA A 1178 12.91 31.97 -41.90
CA ALA A 1178 13.31 32.33 -40.54
C ALA A 1178 14.80 32.73 -40.43
N SER A 1179 15.65 32.24 -41.34
CA SER A 1179 17.08 32.61 -41.38
C SER A 1179 17.35 34.01 -41.93
N ALA A 1180 16.41 34.59 -42.69
CA ALA A 1180 16.53 35.94 -43.24
C ALA A 1180 16.22 37.07 -42.22
N SER A 1181 15.71 36.73 -41.03
CA SER A 1181 15.27 37.70 -40.01
C SER A 1181 16.18 37.79 -38.77
N THR A 1182 17.36 37.15 -38.75
CA THR A 1182 18.28 37.18 -37.59
C THR A 1182 19.75 37.26 -38.02
N PRO A 1183 20.50 38.35 -37.72
CA PRO A 1183 21.91 38.47 -38.06
C PRO A 1183 22.80 38.03 -36.87
N SER A 1184 23.28 36.79 -36.86
CA SER A 1184 24.43 36.38 -36.03
C SER A 1184 25.13 35.14 -36.57
N GLN A 1185 26.46 35.18 -36.50
CA GLN A 1185 27.46 34.35 -37.19
C GLN A 1185 27.65 32.90 -36.71
N GLU A 1186 28.16 32.11 -37.67
CA GLU A 1186 29.24 31.10 -37.54
C GLU A 1186 29.17 30.04 -36.44
N LEU A 1187 28.24 29.09 -36.59
CA LEU A 1187 28.55 27.65 -36.54
C LEU A 1187 27.34 26.85 -37.05
N ALA A 1188 27.58 25.70 -37.65
CA ALA A 1188 26.63 24.64 -38.00
C ALA A 1188 26.07 24.62 -39.44
N GLU A 1189 26.94 24.33 -40.42
CA GLU A 1189 26.55 23.79 -41.72
C GLU A 1189 25.98 22.35 -41.69
N LYS A 1190 25.64 21.76 -40.53
CA LYS A 1190 25.27 20.32 -40.45
C LYS A 1190 24.05 19.96 -39.59
N THR A 1191 23.31 20.91 -39.00
CA THR A 1191 22.19 20.61 -38.10
C THR A 1191 20.96 21.49 -38.34
N ALA A 1192 19.75 20.92 -38.25
CA ALA A 1192 18.49 21.66 -38.37
C ALA A 1192 18.39 22.77 -37.32
N ARG A 1193 17.95 23.97 -37.72
CA ARG A 1193 17.77 25.12 -36.80
C ARG A 1193 16.43 25.12 -36.09
N PHE A 1194 15.37 24.65 -36.75
CA PHE A 1194 14.02 24.61 -36.19
C PHE A 1194 13.43 23.18 -36.17
N TRP A 1195 12.52 22.97 -35.23
CA TRP A 1195 11.68 21.80 -35.03
C TRP A 1195 10.22 22.22 -35.13
N TYR A 1196 9.42 21.41 -35.84
CA TYR A 1196 8.05 21.72 -36.19
C TYR A 1196 7.08 20.70 -35.61
N PRO A 1197 6.71 20.77 -34.31
CA PRO A 1197 5.76 19.83 -33.73
C PRO A 1197 4.34 20.12 -34.18
N THR A 1198 3.62 19.06 -34.53
CA THR A 1198 2.16 19.04 -34.73
C THR A 1198 1.46 19.24 -33.39
N VAL A 1199 0.48 20.14 -33.34
CA VAL A 1199 -0.34 20.46 -32.15
C VAL A 1199 -1.73 19.84 -32.29
N THR A 1200 -2.36 20.03 -33.44
CA THR A 1200 -3.63 19.38 -33.79
C THR A 1200 -3.54 18.81 -35.19
N LEU A 1201 -4.15 17.64 -35.38
CA LEU A 1201 -4.17 16.91 -36.64
C LEU A 1201 -5.57 16.34 -36.86
N ASN A 1202 -6.25 16.86 -37.86
CA ASN A 1202 -7.54 16.34 -38.32
C ASN A 1202 -7.36 15.69 -39.68
N ILE A 1203 -7.90 14.49 -39.86
CA ILE A 1203 -7.82 13.72 -41.10
C ILE A 1203 -9.21 13.17 -41.43
N ASP A 1204 -9.68 13.40 -42.66
CA ASP A 1204 -10.87 12.78 -43.22
C ASP A 1204 -10.47 11.87 -44.37
N PHE A 1205 -10.73 10.57 -44.24
CA PHE A 1205 -10.47 9.58 -45.28
C PHE A 1205 -11.67 9.51 -46.22
N LYS A 1206 -11.43 9.64 -47.53
CA LYS A 1206 -12.48 9.69 -48.56
C LYS A 1206 -12.52 8.43 -49.43
N LYS A 1207 -11.37 7.77 -49.61
CA LYS A 1207 -11.24 6.55 -50.41
C LYS A 1207 -10.32 5.55 -49.69
N ARG A 1208 -10.74 4.28 -49.62
CA ARG A 1208 -9.88 3.19 -49.15
C ARG A 1208 -8.92 2.78 -50.26
N LEU A 1209 -7.66 2.54 -49.90
CA LEU A 1209 -6.68 1.98 -50.84
C LEU A 1209 -6.95 0.49 -51.14
N PRO A 1210 -6.53 -0.02 -52.31
CA PRO A 1210 -6.62 -1.44 -52.65
C PRO A 1210 -5.94 -2.33 -51.60
N ALA A 1211 -6.36 -3.59 -51.48
CA ALA A 1211 -5.78 -4.54 -50.52
C ALA A 1211 -4.27 -4.78 -50.73
N GLN A 1212 -3.80 -4.69 -51.98
CA GLN A 1212 -2.38 -4.73 -52.34
C GLN A 1212 -1.64 -3.39 -52.18
N GLY A 1213 -2.27 -2.38 -51.57
CA GLY A 1213 -1.73 -1.03 -51.42
C GLY A 1213 -1.55 -0.27 -52.73
N ALA A 1214 -1.16 1.01 -52.61
CA ALA A 1214 -0.82 1.86 -53.75
C ALA A 1214 0.70 2.05 -53.85
N GLU A 1215 1.27 2.07 -55.05
CA GLU A 1215 2.71 2.32 -55.21
C GLU A 1215 3.03 3.79 -55.07
N TRP A 1216 2.21 4.64 -55.69
CA TRP A 1216 2.36 6.07 -55.66
C TRP A 1216 1.17 6.74 -54.99
N LEU A 1217 1.47 7.73 -54.15
CA LEU A 1217 0.50 8.70 -53.69
C LEU A 1217 1.02 10.10 -53.93
N TYR A 1218 0.13 10.97 -54.38
CA TYR A 1218 0.37 12.38 -54.53
C TYR A 1218 -0.06 13.10 -53.25
N SER A 1219 0.70 14.10 -52.83
CA SER A 1219 0.28 15.01 -51.77
C SER A 1219 0.58 16.45 -52.11
N ARG A 1220 -0.40 17.32 -51.85
CA ARG A 1220 -0.25 18.77 -51.92
C ARG A 1220 -0.34 19.36 -50.53
N ILE A 1221 0.65 20.18 -50.18
CA ILE A 1221 0.71 20.91 -48.91
C ILE A 1221 0.59 22.41 -49.18
N HIS A 1222 -0.34 23.04 -48.47
CA HIS A 1222 -0.56 24.47 -48.51
C HIS A 1222 -0.41 25.04 -47.10
N THR A 1223 0.66 25.80 -46.88
CA THR A 1223 0.86 26.60 -45.67
C THR A 1223 0.08 27.90 -45.80
N LYS A 1224 -1.01 28.04 -45.03
CA LYS A 1224 -1.91 29.19 -45.11
C LYS A 1224 -1.31 30.43 -44.44
N VAL A 1225 -0.79 30.26 -43.23
CA VAL A 1225 -0.19 31.35 -42.46
C VAL A 1225 0.80 30.79 -41.45
N VAL A 1226 1.86 31.56 -41.21
CA VAL A 1226 2.73 31.40 -40.05
C VAL A 1226 2.69 32.69 -39.26
N ARG A 1227 2.19 32.64 -38.02
CA ARG A 1227 2.03 33.82 -37.17
C ARG A 1227 2.40 33.50 -35.73
N ASP A 1228 3.31 34.28 -35.16
CA ASP A 1228 3.83 34.09 -33.80
C ASP A 1228 4.37 32.67 -33.56
N GLY A 1229 4.99 32.08 -34.60
CA GLY A 1229 5.50 30.71 -34.56
C GLY A 1229 4.43 29.62 -34.62
N ARG A 1230 3.16 29.92 -34.89
CA ARG A 1230 2.11 28.92 -35.18
C ARG A 1230 1.95 28.76 -36.70
N THR A 1231 1.81 27.53 -37.18
CA THR A 1231 1.65 27.21 -38.61
C THR A 1231 0.29 26.58 -38.87
N ASP A 1232 -0.43 27.09 -39.87
CA ASP A 1232 -1.67 26.47 -40.36
C ASP A 1232 -1.42 25.78 -41.71
N LEU A 1233 -1.65 24.47 -41.76
CA LEU A 1233 -1.37 23.62 -42.92
C LEU A 1233 -2.64 22.91 -43.38
N ASN A 1234 -2.82 22.87 -44.71
CA ASN A 1234 -3.79 22.03 -45.37
C ASN A 1234 -3.07 21.01 -46.24
N VAL A 1235 -3.46 19.74 -46.16
CA VAL A 1235 -2.89 18.66 -46.96
C VAL A 1235 -3.99 17.91 -47.71
N VAL A 1236 -3.77 17.68 -49.00
CA VAL A 1236 -4.64 16.87 -49.87
C VAL A 1236 -3.83 15.69 -50.39
N ILE A 1237 -4.34 14.47 -50.23
CA ILE A 1237 -3.74 13.23 -50.75
C ILE A 1237 -4.58 12.73 -51.92
N LEU A 1238 -3.94 12.48 -53.06
CA LEU A 1238 -4.56 11.88 -54.24
C LEU A 1238 -3.86 10.56 -54.60
N ASP A 1239 -4.58 9.65 -55.26
CA ASP A 1239 -3.99 8.49 -55.89
C ASP A 1239 -3.52 8.76 -57.34
N GLU A 1240 -3.05 7.72 -58.01
CA GLU A 1240 -2.55 7.76 -59.40
C GLU A 1240 -3.64 8.15 -60.42
N GLN A 1241 -4.91 7.95 -60.08
CA GLN A 1241 -6.05 8.32 -60.93
C GLN A 1241 -6.51 9.76 -60.67
N GLY A 1242 -5.97 10.43 -59.65
CA GLY A 1242 -6.36 11.78 -59.24
C GLY A 1242 -7.53 11.83 -58.26
N ASP A 1243 -7.98 10.68 -57.74
CA ASP A 1243 -9.07 10.63 -56.76
C ASP A 1243 -8.57 11.06 -55.37
N VAL A 1244 -9.41 11.76 -54.61
CA VAL A 1244 -9.09 12.19 -53.25
C VAL A 1244 -9.10 10.99 -52.30
N VAL A 1245 -7.94 10.69 -51.72
CA VAL A 1245 -7.76 9.62 -50.73
C VAL A 1245 -8.00 10.14 -49.31
N ALA A 1246 -7.38 11.27 -48.97
CA ALA A 1246 -7.49 11.88 -47.64
C ALA A 1246 -7.35 13.41 -47.70
N LEU A 1247 -8.06 14.08 -46.79
CA LEU A 1247 -7.97 15.52 -46.57
C LEU A 1247 -7.52 15.78 -45.13
N SER A 1248 -6.63 16.75 -44.91
CA SER A 1248 -6.16 17.06 -43.57
C SER A 1248 -5.98 18.55 -43.32
N THR A 1249 -6.27 18.95 -42.08
CA THR A 1249 -6.00 20.28 -41.53
C THR A 1249 -5.17 20.13 -40.26
N GLN A 1250 -4.12 20.93 -40.15
CA GLN A 1250 -3.13 20.79 -39.09
C GLN A 1250 -2.69 22.14 -38.55
N VAL A 1251 -2.54 22.22 -37.23
CA VAL A 1251 -1.88 23.34 -36.56
C VAL A 1251 -0.56 22.84 -36.00
N GLY A 1252 0.54 23.54 -36.30
CA GLY A 1252 1.88 23.23 -35.82
C GLY A 1252 2.55 24.43 -35.16
N LEU A 1253 3.73 24.22 -34.59
CA LEU A 1253 4.59 25.28 -34.07
C LEU A 1253 5.93 25.33 -34.81
N VAL A 1254 6.59 26.48 -34.80
CA VAL A 1254 7.98 26.68 -35.23
C VAL A 1254 8.81 26.96 -34.00
N LEU A 1255 9.58 25.97 -33.55
CA LEU A 1255 10.40 26.04 -32.34
C LEU A 1255 11.88 25.85 -32.69
N SER A 1256 12.80 26.34 -31.88
CA SER A 1256 14.24 26.03 -32.08
C SER A 1256 14.49 24.52 -31.93
N ALA A 1257 15.32 23.95 -32.82
CA ALA A 1257 15.69 22.55 -32.81
C ALA A 1257 16.43 22.14 -31.51
N SER A 1258 17.07 23.07 -30.81
CA SER A 1258 17.66 22.83 -29.49
C SER A 1258 16.63 22.39 -28.45
N ARG A 1259 15.37 22.80 -28.58
CA ARG A 1259 14.27 22.32 -27.72
C ARG A 1259 13.91 20.86 -27.96
N ASN A 1260 14.17 20.35 -29.17
CA ASN A 1260 14.01 18.94 -29.49
C ASN A 1260 15.23 18.15 -28.96
N LEU A 1261 16.45 18.64 -29.15
CA LEU A 1261 17.67 17.91 -28.78
C LEU A 1261 18.05 17.99 -27.29
N GLY A 1262 17.61 19.01 -26.56
CA GLY A 1262 17.96 19.19 -25.15
C GLY A 1262 17.26 18.18 -24.25
N GLN A 1263 18.04 17.42 -23.45
CA GLN A 1263 17.52 16.86 -22.20
C GLN A 1263 17.12 18.04 -21.33
N ARG A 1264 15.85 18.13 -20.91
CA ARG A 1264 15.46 19.09 -19.89
C ARG A 1264 16.31 18.77 -18.66
N GLN A 1265 17.19 19.70 -18.27
CA GLN A 1265 17.84 19.65 -16.97
C GLN A 1265 16.74 19.46 -15.92
N THR A 1266 16.64 18.26 -15.38
CA THR A 1266 16.02 18.02 -14.09
C THR A 1266 16.85 18.84 -13.13
N LYS A 1267 16.32 19.99 -12.71
CA LYS A 1267 16.80 20.62 -11.48
C LYS A 1267 16.64 19.55 -10.40
N ILE A 1268 17.79 19.05 -9.95
CA ILE A 1268 17.94 18.14 -8.81
C ILE A 1268 17.25 18.77 -7.61
#